data_AF-A0A8C8U6W9-F1
#
_entry.id   AF-A0A8C8U6W9-F1
#
_cell.length_a   1.000
_cell.length_b   1.000
_cell.length_c   1.000
_cell.angle_alpha   90.00
_cell.angle_beta   90.00
_cell.angle_gamma   90.00
#
_symmetry.space_group_name_H-M   'P 1'
#
loop_
_entity.id
_entity.type
_entity.pdbx_description
1 polymer ?
#
loop_
_entity_poly.entity_id
_entity_poly.type
_entity_poly.pdbx_seq_one_letter_code
_entity_poly.pdbx_strand_id
1 'polypeptide(L)'
;MSNQMYNKMWHQTQEALNTLLDKESEKMTEPQRNKVIVFQMLATFYIKYVQIFRNMENVYDQIVHPQKRLLIRKILDGVMGRVLELKNEMVELEMTEFHYFDDILQDLKLAPQQLDVPIPRYFLKERLEVIKGREKILARILNECGLNLPDVKFAVKSLALEEAVKMIQIAERARQGRLRAMFMKQIFLQECRAKEIKLLGQKLADTSLAALQIQKVWRGFHQSRKTVKEREEEMVFLGMKPPHVYNEISAATIQSERVTRLRNEVQLKHEQNYKEALVNIKEELKLMEGPDIKEHLQDQIRQWFIECRNLTGTFPDYPNVEDGGSAIIFSNKTPEQVIEDILTSQEEEEKLKKKKKKEEKESKPKKGKKGKEKKEEDEEWKMSPSLFLQLMEEGNSLYKDTWMNKDESWNFPQDYDPEMIKEEKRKELEFEIRVQVDELMRQELRNLKLAVNKEIEHPARGKKGKKQGKGKKGKKKGKRGKKDKDLTADRTIESLYKELVEKGLLIQALKVNLSDYIGEYSYLGTTLRQVAIEPMPSLLDVRQLITLYGILPLGSAEVHEKAPWVKSLLLVGPSGVGKKMLVHAICTETGANLFNLSASNIAGKYPGKSGLQMMLHLVFKVARELQPSVVWIQDTEKTFYKRVPQAEKLNEPKRLKKHLPKLLKLLKPDDRILIVGTTQRPFDAELQSFCRVYQKIILVPRPDYASRYVLWKQIILRNGGVLTNALNISCLSKVTDGFTQGQIVKVVKDVLTDRRIRQQAYKPLTGVEFITMMTSMNPVYKEEEECFKNWYDKTPLGRKRVMSLTVGGSREKEKEKGKKKGKKGKKK
;
A
#
# COMPACT_ATOMS: atom_id res chain seq x y z
N MET A 1 17.05 -12.33 16.66
CA MET A 1 18.19 -12.06 15.75
C MET A 1 18.87 -10.80 16.24
N SER A 2 20.18 -10.65 16.00
CA SER A 2 20.94 -9.47 16.42
C SER A 2 20.71 -8.28 15.48
N ASN A 3 20.85 -7.05 15.99
CA ASN A 3 20.74 -5.81 15.19
C ASN A 3 21.72 -5.78 14.01
N GLN A 4 22.91 -6.37 14.17
CA GLN A 4 23.90 -6.54 13.10
C GLN A 4 23.35 -7.30 11.88
N MET A 5 22.52 -8.33 12.10
CA MET A 5 21.92 -9.08 10.99
C MET A 5 20.95 -8.22 10.18
N TYR A 6 20.18 -7.35 10.86
CA TYR A 6 19.24 -6.46 10.18
C TYR A 6 19.94 -5.34 9.41
N ASN A 7 21.01 -4.77 9.96
CA ASN A 7 21.88 -3.84 9.22
C ASN A 7 22.50 -4.54 8.00
N LYS A 8 23.03 -5.76 8.16
CA LYS A 8 23.56 -6.54 7.02
C LYS A 8 22.51 -6.77 5.93
N MET A 9 21.28 -7.11 6.31
CA MET A 9 20.17 -7.28 5.38
C MET A 9 19.85 -5.97 4.65
N TRP A 10 19.90 -4.83 5.35
CA TRP A 10 19.74 -3.51 4.75
C TRP A 10 20.84 -3.21 3.73
N HIS A 11 22.10 -3.37 4.11
CA HIS A 11 23.25 -3.13 3.21
C HIS A 11 23.17 -4.00 1.95
N GLN A 12 22.86 -5.30 2.08
CA GLN A 12 22.68 -6.21 0.95
C GLN A 12 21.53 -5.80 0.03
N THR A 13 20.42 -5.34 0.61
CA THR A 13 19.25 -4.88 -0.17
C THR A 13 19.57 -3.58 -0.92
N GLN A 14 20.32 -2.67 -0.29
CA GLN A 14 20.73 -1.41 -0.89
C GLN A 14 21.77 -1.61 -2.00
N GLU A 15 22.72 -2.53 -1.82
CA GLU A 15 23.66 -2.93 -2.86
C GLU A 15 22.93 -3.55 -4.06
N ALA A 16 21.96 -4.44 -3.81
CA ALA A 16 21.12 -5.00 -4.87
C ALA A 16 20.33 -3.91 -5.63
N LEU A 17 19.82 -2.89 -4.93
CA LEU A 17 19.18 -1.74 -5.55
C LEU A 17 20.15 -0.94 -6.42
N ASN A 18 21.37 -0.68 -5.94
CA ASN A 18 22.39 0.05 -6.69
C ASN A 18 22.76 -0.63 -7.99
N THR A 19 23.07 -1.93 -7.92
CA THR A 19 23.38 -2.72 -9.10
C THR A 19 22.20 -2.78 -10.10
N LEU A 20 20.97 -2.60 -9.63
CA LEU A 20 19.79 -2.57 -10.50
C LEU A 20 19.62 -1.21 -11.17
N LEU A 21 19.81 -0.12 -10.42
CA LEU A 21 19.78 1.25 -10.94
C LEU A 21 20.85 1.46 -12.01
N ASP A 22 22.07 0.99 -11.78
CA ASP A 22 23.18 1.08 -12.75
C ASP A 22 22.79 0.36 -14.06
N LYS A 23 22.29 -0.88 -13.96
CA LYS A 23 21.85 -1.68 -15.12
C LYS A 23 20.66 -1.07 -15.86
N GLU A 24 19.76 -0.40 -15.15
CA GLU A 24 18.62 0.27 -15.78
C GLU A 24 19.08 1.53 -16.51
N SER A 25 20.00 2.30 -15.92
CA SER A 25 20.59 3.49 -16.53
C SER A 25 21.32 3.17 -17.84
N GLU A 26 22.07 2.06 -17.89
CA GLU A 26 22.74 1.57 -19.09
C GLU A 26 21.72 1.26 -20.19
N LYS A 27 20.67 0.48 -19.86
CA LYS A 27 19.68 0.02 -20.83
C LYS A 27 18.69 1.09 -21.29
N MET A 28 18.50 2.17 -20.53
CA MET A 28 17.67 3.31 -20.96
C MET A 28 18.21 3.99 -22.23
N THR A 29 19.50 3.84 -22.54
CA THR A 29 20.15 4.48 -23.70
C THR A 29 19.98 3.71 -25.02
N GLU A 30 19.61 2.43 -24.97
CA GLU A 30 19.55 1.55 -26.15
C GLU A 30 18.13 1.46 -26.75
N PRO A 31 17.89 1.96 -27.98
CA PRO A 31 16.61 1.76 -28.64
C PRO A 31 16.44 0.29 -29.06
N GLN A 32 15.33 -0.33 -28.67
CA GLN A 32 15.03 -1.71 -29.00
C GLN A 32 13.86 -1.82 -29.98
N ARG A 33 14.00 -2.74 -30.96
CA ARG A 33 12.99 -2.95 -32.01
C ARG A 33 12.09 -4.16 -31.76
N ASN A 34 12.55 -5.15 -30.99
CA ASN A 34 11.80 -6.38 -30.77
C ASN A 34 10.98 -6.33 -29.47
N LYS A 35 9.64 -6.30 -29.61
CA LYS A 35 8.70 -6.25 -28.49
C LYS A 35 8.88 -7.39 -27.47
N VAL A 36 9.29 -8.58 -27.91
CA VAL A 36 9.50 -9.72 -27.01
C VAL A 36 10.71 -9.48 -26.10
N ILE A 37 11.81 -8.98 -26.67
CA ILE A 37 13.03 -8.66 -25.91
C ILE A 37 12.76 -7.50 -24.95
N VAL A 38 12.03 -6.48 -25.40
CA VAL A 38 11.61 -5.37 -24.55
C VAL A 38 10.75 -5.85 -23.39
N PHE A 39 9.76 -6.71 -23.65
CA PHE A 39 8.92 -7.28 -22.59
C PHE A 39 9.76 -8.10 -21.59
N GLN A 40 10.63 -8.98 -22.07
CA GLN A 40 11.49 -9.78 -21.20
C GLN A 40 12.40 -8.90 -20.34
N MET A 41 12.94 -7.81 -20.90
CA MET A 41 13.70 -6.81 -20.16
C MET A 41 12.87 -6.13 -19.08
N LEU A 42 11.69 -5.59 -19.43
CA LEU A 42 10.78 -4.94 -18.48
C LEU A 42 10.31 -5.89 -17.38
N ALA A 43 9.94 -7.12 -17.74
CA ALA A 43 9.54 -8.15 -16.81
C ALA A 43 10.70 -8.52 -15.85
N THR A 44 11.93 -8.62 -16.36
CA THR A 44 13.11 -8.88 -15.51
C THR A 44 13.34 -7.75 -14.52
N PHE A 45 13.24 -6.48 -14.96
CA PHE A 45 13.33 -5.34 -14.05
C PHE A 45 12.20 -5.34 -13.03
N TYR A 46 10.96 -5.55 -13.46
CA TYR A 46 9.79 -5.64 -12.59
C TYR A 46 9.98 -6.70 -11.49
N ILE A 47 10.39 -7.91 -11.84
CA ILE A 47 10.62 -9.00 -10.87
C ILE A 47 11.72 -8.62 -9.87
N LYS A 48 12.84 -8.08 -10.34
CA LYS A 48 13.95 -7.66 -9.46
C LYS A 48 13.55 -6.52 -8.52
N TYR A 49 12.79 -5.55 -9.01
CA TYR A 49 12.26 -4.48 -8.18
C TYR A 49 11.24 -5.01 -7.15
N VAL A 50 10.39 -5.99 -7.49
CA VAL A 50 9.49 -6.64 -6.52
C VAL A 50 10.29 -7.39 -5.44
N GLN A 51 11.41 -8.02 -5.78
CA GLN A 51 12.30 -8.65 -4.79
C GLN A 51 12.94 -7.62 -3.86
N ILE A 52 13.48 -6.53 -4.41
CA ILE A 52 14.03 -5.43 -3.61
C ILE A 52 12.95 -4.84 -2.72
N PHE A 53 11.75 -4.61 -3.25
CA PHE A 53 10.62 -4.08 -2.51
C PHE A 53 10.29 -4.95 -1.30
N ARG A 54 10.23 -6.28 -1.48
CA ARG A 54 10.00 -7.23 -0.40
C ARG A 54 11.11 -7.27 0.64
N ASN A 55 12.36 -7.25 0.20
CA ASN A 55 13.49 -7.23 1.12
C ASN A 55 13.54 -5.91 1.89
N MET A 56 13.25 -4.79 1.23
CA MET A 56 13.23 -3.47 1.85
C MET A 56 12.06 -3.30 2.83
N GLU A 57 10.89 -3.86 2.54
CA GLU A 57 9.76 -3.89 3.49
C GLU A 57 10.11 -4.74 4.73
N ASN A 58 10.75 -5.89 4.54
CA ASN A 58 11.24 -6.70 5.65
C ASN A 58 12.27 -5.91 6.49
N VAL A 59 13.24 -5.26 5.85
CA VAL A 59 14.24 -4.42 6.51
C VAL A 59 13.56 -3.29 7.30
N TYR A 60 12.62 -2.58 6.70
CA TYR A 60 11.83 -1.54 7.36
C TYR A 60 11.06 -2.10 8.56
N ASP A 61 10.48 -3.29 8.46
CA ASP A 61 9.73 -3.90 9.56
C ASP A 61 10.66 -4.37 10.70
N GLN A 62 11.88 -4.80 10.42
CA GLN A 62 12.84 -5.29 11.42
C GLN A 62 13.63 -4.17 12.12
N ILE A 63 14.02 -3.11 11.40
CA ILE A 63 14.84 -2.03 11.97
C ILE A 63 14.01 -1.19 12.94
N VAL A 64 14.61 -0.85 14.08
CA VAL A 64 13.97 -0.06 15.14
C VAL A 64 14.44 1.40 15.11
N HIS A 65 15.66 1.66 14.63
CA HIS A 65 16.26 3.00 14.59
C HIS A 65 15.41 4.02 13.81
N PRO A 66 14.99 5.14 14.42
CA PRO A 66 14.02 6.06 13.82
C PRO A 66 14.55 6.75 12.55
N GLN A 67 15.77 7.30 12.57
CA GLN A 67 16.35 7.99 11.40
C GLN A 67 16.59 7.04 10.21
N LYS A 68 17.13 5.82 10.41
CA LYS A 68 17.23 4.81 9.35
C LYS A 68 15.88 4.46 8.74
N ARG A 69 14.85 4.29 9.58
CA ARG A 69 13.50 4.00 9.12
C ARG A 69 12.96 5.09 8.21
N LEU A 70 13.25 6.37 8.47
CA LEU A 70 12.87 7.48 7.58
C LEU A 70 13.53 7.39 6.20
N LEU A 71 14.83 7.07 6.15
CA LEU A 71 15.52 6.89 4.87
C LEU A 71 14.99 5.68 4.11
N ILE A 72 14.86 4.53 4.78
CA ILE A 72 14.31 3.31 4.21
C ILE A 72 12.88 3.56 3.71
N ARG A 73 12.08 4.33 4.46
CA ARG A 73 10.71 4.72 4.08
C ARG A 73 10.69 5.48 2.75
N LYS A 74 11.59 6.45 2.55
CA LYS A 74 11.73 7.22 1.30
C LYS A 74 12.11 6.31 0.12
N ILE A 75 13.12 5.46 0.31
CA ILE A 75 13.57 4.52 -0.74
C ILE A 75 12.47 3.50 -1.08
N LEU A 76 11.76 3.00 -0.08
CA LEU A 76 10.67 2.05 -0.23
C LEU A 76 9.53 2.63 -1.08
N ASP A 77 9.18 3.92 -0.90
CA ASP A 77 8.20 4.61 -1.74
C ASP A 77 8.70 4.83 -3.17
N GLY A 78 10.01 5.11 -3.34
CA GLY A 78 10.66 5.14 -4.66
C GLY A 78 10.54 3.81 -5.42
N VAL A 79 10.94 2.71 -4.76
CA VAL A 79 10.85 1.36 -5.34
C VAL A 79 9.40 0.99 -5.65
N MET A 80 8.48 1.28 -4.74
CA MET A 80 7.05 1.04 -4.93
C MET A 80 6.50 1.78 -6.15
N GLY A 81 6.87 3.05 -6.33
CA GLY A 81 6.51 3.84 -7.50
C GLY A 81 7.08 3.27 -8.80
N ARG A 82 8.35 2.84 -8.82
CA ARG A 82 8.97 2.23 -10.00
C ARG A 82 8.30 0.91 -10.40
N VAL A 83 7.90 0.08 -9.42
CA VAL A 83 7.13 -1.15 -9.69
C VAL A 83 5.80 -0.84 -10.42
N LEU A 84 5.12 0.25 -10.03
CA LEU A 84 3.87 0.68 -10.68
C LEU A 84 4.11 1.24 -12.09
N GLU A 85 5.17 2.01 -12.30
CA GLU A 85 5.57 2.50 -13.63
C GLU A 85 5.91 1.34 -14.57
N LEU A 86 6.78 0.41 -14.16
CA LEU A 86 7.15 -0.77 -14.93
C LEU A 86 5.93 -1.64 -15.23
N LYS A 87 5.02 -1.80 -14.27
CA LYS A 87 3.75 -2.49 -14.53
C LYS A 87 2.96 -1.77 -15.61
N ASN A 88 2.83 -0.45 -15.53
CA ASN A 88 2.09 0.32 -16.53
C ASN A 88 2.74 0.22 -17.93
N GLU A 89 4.06 0.31 -18.02
CA GLU A 89 4.81 0.13 -19.27
C GLU A 89 4.57 -1.26 -19.88
N MET A 90 4.59 -2.32 -19.08
CA MET A 90 4.26 -3.67 -19.57
C MET A 90 2.82 -3.76 -20.09
N VAL A 91 1.85 -3.15 -19.37
CA VAL A 91 0.44 -3.13 -19.80
C VAL A 91 0.27 -2.39 -21.12
N GLU A 92 1.00 -1.28 -21.30
CA GLU A 92 0.98 -0.51 -22.56
C GLU A 92 1.63 -1.27 -23.71
N LEU A 93 2.65 -2.08 -23.45
CA LEU A 93 3.33 -2.88 -24.45
C LEU A 93 2.48 -4.06 -24.94
N GLU A 94 1.94 -4.88 -24.03
CA GLU A 94 1.16 -6.07 -24.39
C GLU A 94 -0.35 -5.80 -24.56
N MET A 95 -0.83 -4.62 -24.15
CA MET A 95 -2.26 -4.26 -24.13
C MET A 95 -3.11 -5.23 -23.28
N THR A 96 -2.56 -5.70 -22.16
CA THR A 96 -3.24 -6.58 -21.20
C THR A 96 -2.85 -6.21 -19.77
N GLU A 97 -3.80 -6.32 -18.83
CA GLU A 97 -3.50 -6.15 -17.40
C GLU A 97 -2.83 -7.41 -16.82
N PHE A 98 -3.01 -8.57 -17.46
CA PHE A 98 -2.51 -9.87 -17.00
C PHE A 98 -1.25 -10.27 -17.76
N HIS A 99 -0.17 -10.53 -17.02
CA HIS A 99 1.15 -10.94 -17.53
C HIS A 99 1.54 -12.26 -16.87
N TYR A 100 2.20 -13.14 -17.62
CA TYR A 100 2.67 -14.44 -17.15
C TYR A 100 4.19 -14.46 -17.19
N PHE A 101 4.81 -14.88 -16.10
CA PHE A 101 6.25 -14.80 -15.90
C PHE A 101 6.92 -16.18 -15.84
N ASP A 102 6.24 -17.26 -16.25
CA ASP A 102 6.66 -18.65 -16.03
C ASP A 102 8.10 -18.92 -16.51
N ASP A 103 8.39 -18.60 -17.77
CA ASP A 103 9.69 -18.82 -18.40
C ASP A 103 10.78 -17.99 -17.69
N ILE A 104 10.47 -16.74 -17.35
CA ILE A 104 11.42 -15.82 -16.68
C ILE A 104 11.68 -16.27 -15.24
N LEU A 105 10.66 -16.74 -14.53
CA LEU A 105 10.81 -17.30 -13.18
C LEU A 105 11.68 -18.56 -13.22
N GLN A 106 11.50 -19.41 -14.22
CA GLN A 106 12.33 -20.59 -14.42
C GLN A 106 13.79 -20.20 -14.69
N ASP A 107 14.03 -19.23 -15.57
CA ASP A 107 15.36 -18.70 -15.88
C ASP A 107 16.05 -18.11 -14.65
N LEU A 108 15.31 -17.35 -13.84
CA LEU A 108 15.79 -16.73 -12.61
C LEU A 108 15.83 -17.70 -11.41
N LYS A 109 15.35 -18.95 -11.57
CA LYS A 109 15.21 -19.96 -10.51
C LYS A 109 14.42 -19.46 -9.30
N LEU A 110 13.33 -18.74 -9.57
CA LEU A 110 12.46 -18.13 -8.57
C LEU A 110 11.15 -18.88 -8.42
N ALA A 111 10.65 -18.92 -7.19
CA ALA A 111 9.32 -19.47 -6.90
C ALA A 111 8.25 -18.40 -7.15
N PRO A 112 7.05 -18.73 -7.66
CA PRO A 112 6.01 -17.74 -7.92
C PRO A 112 5.54 -16.94 -6.71
N GLN A 113 5.66 -17.51 -5.49
CA GLN A 113 5.35 -16.80 -4.24
C GLN A 113 6.32 -15.63 -3.97
N GLN A 114 7.42 -15.52 -4.72
CA GLN A 114 8.33 -14.38 -4.67
C GLN A 114 7.85 -13.20 -5.53
N LEU A 115 6.84 -13.38 -6.39
CA LEU A 115 6.16 -12.30 -7.12
C LEU A 115 5.06 -11.60 -6.30
N ASP A 116 4.72 -12.14 -5.13
CA ASP A 116 3.75 -11.50 -4.25
C ASP A 116 4.27 -10.13 -3.80
N VAL A 117 3.59 -9.10 -4.28
CA VAL A 117 3.85 -7.70 -3.93
C VAL A 117 3.39 -7.49 -2.48
N PRO A 118 4.30 -7.22 -1.53
CA PRO A 118 3.94 -7.02 -0.13
C PRO A 118 3.11 -5.74 0.05
N ILE A 119 2.25 -5.74 1.07
CA ILE A 119 1.54 -4.54 1.52
C ILE A 119 2.38 -3.94 2.65
N PRO A 120 2.92 -2.72 2.49
CA PRO A 120 3.75 -2.13 3.53
C PRO A 120 2.99 -1.92 4.84
N ARG A 121 3.55 -2.44 5.94
CA ARG A 121 2.92 -2.39 7.28
C ARG A 121 2.74 -0.97 7.83
N TYR A 122 3.53 0.00 7.36
CA TYR A 122 3.42 1.39 7.81
C TYR A 122 2.10 2.05 7.41
N PHE A 123 1.42 1.57 6.34
CA PHE A 123 0.14 2.11 5.88
C PHE A 123 -0.88 2.24 7.01
N LEU A 124 -0.97 1.18 7.84
CA LEU A 124 -1.87 1.13 8.98
C LEU A 124 -1.21 1.64 10.26
N LYS A 125 0.08 1.34 10.48
CA LYS A 125 0.78 1.70 11.74
C LYS A 125 0.82 3.21 11.96
N GLU A 126 1.18 4.00 10.95
CA GLU A 126 1.30 5.47 11.07
C GLU A 126 -0.06 6.14 11.34
N ARG A 127 -1.17 5.49 10.97
CA ARG A 127 -2.54 6.05 11.08
C ARG A 127 -3.40 5.31 12.09
N LEU A 128 -2.82 4.44 12.89
CA LEU A 128 -3.56 3.50 13.72
C LEU A 128 -4.44 4.22 14.74
N GLU A 129 -3.93 5.29 15.37
CA GLU A 129 -4.69 6.12 16.31
C GLU A 129 -5.87 6.83 15.64
N VAL A 130 -5.64 7.38 14.44
CA VAL A 130 -6.66 8.05 13.63
C VAL A 130 -7.76 7.06 13.23
N ILE A 131 -7.39 5.86 12.78
CA ILE A 131 -8.32 4.79 12.41
C ILE A 131 -9.15 4.36 13.62
N LYS A 132 -8.51 4.09 14.77
CA LYS A 132 -9.20 3.71 16.01
C LYS A 132 -10.16 4.80 16.50
N GLY A 133 -9.74 6.07 16.45
CA GLY A 133 -10.58 7.21 16.81
C GLY A 133 -11.83 7.29 15.92
N ARG A 134 -11.65 7.15 14.61
CA ARG A 134 -12.74 7.13 13.62
C ARG A 134 -13.68 5.94 13.83
N GLU A 135 -13.16 4.73 14.04
CA GLU A 135 -13.97 3.54 14.32
C GLU A 135 -14.86 3.74 15.55
N LYS A 136 -14.34 4.36 16.62
CA LYS A 136 -15.13 4.69 17.82
C LYS A 136 -16.25 5.68 17.53
N ILE A 137 -15.97 6.74 16.76
CA ILE A 137 -16.98 7.74 16.37
C ILE A 137 -18.07 7.08 15.52
N LEU A 138 -17.68 6.28 14.53
CA LEU A 138 -18.61 5.57 13.66
C LEU A 138 -19.47 4.58 14.46
N ALA A 139 -18.87 3.80 15.37
CA ALA A 139 -19.60 2.89 16.24
C ALA A 139 -20.60 3.62 17.15
N ARG A 140 -20.20 4.78 17.70
CA ARG A 140 -21.09 5.62 18.50
C ARG A 140 -22.29 6.12 17.69
N ILE A 141 -22.07 6.62 16.47
CA ILE A 141 -23.15 7.10 15.60
C ILE A 141 -24.08 5.94 15.19
N LEU A 142 -23.53 4.78 14.82
CA LEU A 142 -24.35 3.61 14.50
C LEU A 142 -25.23 3.15 15.67
N ASN A 143 -24.67 3.18 16.89
CA ASN A 143 -25.42 2.90 18.11
C ASN A 143 -26.55 3.91 18.35
N GLU A 144 -26.28 5.22 18.18
CA GLU A 144 -27.29 6.28 18.29
C GLU A 144 -28.43 6.11 17.25
N CYS A 145 -28.12 5.63 16.05
CA CYS A 145 -29.10 5.45 14.98
C CYS A 145 -29.87 4.12 15.03
N GLY A 146 -29.53 3.20 15.93
CA GLY A 146 -30.13 1.85 15.97
C GLY A 146 -29.83 0.98 14.74
N LEU A 147 -28.88 1.40 13.89
CA LEU A 147 -28.48 0.72 12.65
C LEU A 147 -27.36 -0.28 12.92
N ASN A 148 -27.55 -1.17 13.88
CA ASN A 148 -26.62 -2.27 14.10
C ASN A 148 -26.63 -3.16 12.84
N LEU A 149 -25.49 -3.22 12.14
CA LEU A 149 -25.13 -4.46 11.45
C LEU A 149 -25.20 -5.57 12.50
N PRO A 150 -25.66 -6.79 12.16
CA PRO A 150 -25.61 -7.88 13.12
C PRO A 150 -24.15 -8.03 13.50
N ASP A 151 -23.81 -7.52 14.67
CA ASP A 151 -22.60 -7.92 15.35
C ASP A 151 -22.67 -9.45 15.27
N VAL A 152 -21.63 -10.05 14.72
CA VAL A 152 -21.19 -11.32 15.27
C VAL A 152 -20.73 -10.98 16.68
N LYS A 153 -21.72 -10.69 17.54
CA LYS A 153 -21.62 -10.98 18.95
C LYS A 153 -21.27 -12.44 18.87
N PHE A 154 -19.98 -12.74 19.09
CA PHE A 154 -19.69 -13.87 19.93
C PHE A 154 -20.61 -13.62 21.12
N ALA A 155 -21.77 -14.28 21.08
CA ALA A 155 -22.54 -14.48 22.27
C ALA A 155 -21.47 -15.06 23.18
N VAL A 156 -21.01 -14.24 24.12
CA VAL A 156 -20.31 -14.74 25.27
C VAL A 156 -21.37 -15.66 25.83
N LYS A 157 -21.26 -16.95 25.47
CA LYS A 157 -22.20 -17.96 25.91
C LYS A 157 -22.15 -17.80 27.41
N SER A 158 -23.25 -17.35 28.00
CA SER A 158 -23.41 -17.39 29.44
C SER A 158 -23.12 -18.82 29.82
N LEU A 159 -22.00 -19.03 30.51
CA LEU A 159 -21.56 -20.35 30.91
C LEU A 159 -22.71 -20.94 31.72
N ALA A 160 -23.36 -21.99 31.21
CA ALA A 160 -24.48 -22.58 31.93
C ALA A 160 -23.97 -23.05 33.30
N LEU A 161 -24.79 -22.97 34.35
CA LEU A 161 -24.38 -23.36 35.70
C LEU A 161 -23.79 -24.78 35.73
N GLU A 162 -24.34 -25.68 34.90
CA GLU A 162 -23.83 -27.03 34.69
C GLU A 162 -22.43 -27.07 34.05
N GLU A 163 -22.16 -26.24 33.05
CA GLU A 163 -20.84 -26.12 32.42
C GLU A 163 -19.82 -25.51 33.39
N ALA A 164 -20.23 -24.54 34.20
CA ALA A 164 -19.42 -23.93 35.25
C ALA A 164 -19.03 -24.96 36.32
N VAL A 165 -20.01 -25.70 36.84
CA VAL A 165 -19.81 -26.77 37.83
C VAL A 165 -18.91 -27.87 37.24
N LYS A 166 -19.14 -28.25 35.99
CA LYS A 166 -18.31 -29.26 35.32
C LYS A 166 -16.86 -28.80 35.17
N MET A 167 -16.61 -27.54 34.81
CA MET A 167 -15.26 -26.98 34.75
C MET A 167 -14.58 -26.94 36.13
N ILE A 168 -15.30 -26.52 37.18
CA ILE A 168 -14.77 -26.50 38.54
C ILE A 168 -14.43 -27.93 39.00
N GLN A 169 -15.31 -28.90 38.75
CA GLN A 169 -15.05 -30.31 39.09
C GLN A 169 -13.88 -30.90 38.31
N ILE A 170 -13.70 -30.54 37.04
CA ILE A 170 -12.53 -30.95 36.23
C ILE A 170 -11.26 -30.33 36.82
N ALA A 171 -11.28 -29.04 37.15
CA ALA A 171 -10.14 -28.34 37.74
C ALA A 171 -9.75 -28.92 39.10
N GLU A 172 -10.72 -29.24 39.96
CA GLU A 172 -10.47 -29.85 41.27
C GLU A 172 -9.98 -31.30 41.14
N ARG A 173 -10.57 -32.10 40.24
CA ARG A 173 -10.03 -33.44 39.92
C ARG A 173 -8.60 -33.37 39.40
N ALA A 174 -8.27 -32.39 38.56
CA ALA A 174 -6.92 -32.16 38.08
C ALA A 174 -5.96 -31.73 39.21
N ARG A 175 -6.42 -30.89 40.16
CA ARG A 175 -5.63 -30.50 41.33
C ARG A 175 -5.32 -31.71 42.22
N GLN A 176 -6.33 -32.52 42.53
CA GLN A 176 -6.19 -33.77 43.28
C GLN A 176 -5.27 -34.76 42.55
N GLY A 177 -5.40 -34.89 41.23
CA GLY A 177 -4.53 -35.71 40.39
C GLY A 177 -3.06 -35.26 40.44
N ARG A 178 -2.79 -33.94 40.42
CA ARG A 178 -1.44 -33.39 40.57
C ARG A 178 -0.85 -33.68 41.96
N LEU A 179 -1.64 -33.52 43.02
CA LEU A 179 -1.23 -33.84 44.40
C LEU A 179 -0.88 -35.32 44.55
N ARG A 180 -1.75 -36.22 44.08
CA ARG A 180 -1.51 -37.67 44.09
C ARG A 180 -0.28 -38.03 43.27
N ALA A 181 -0.09 -37.42 42.10
CA ALA A 181 1.10 -37.68 41.27
C ALA A 181 2.40 -37.19 41.94
N MET A 182 2.38 -36.05 42.63
CA MET A 182 3.52 -35.59 43.43
C MET A 182 3.84 -36.57 44.55
N PHE A 183 2.82 -37.02 45.28
CA PHE A 183 2.97 -37.98 46.37
C PHE A 183 3.53 -39.33 45.87
N MET A 184 2.97 -39.88 44.79
CA MET A 184 3.47 -41.11 44.16
C MET A 184 4.90 -40.96 43.63
N LYS A 185 5.25 -39.80 43.04
CA LYS A 185 6.62 -39.51 42.60
C LYS A 185 7.60 -39.51 43.77
N GLN A 186 7.19 -39.01 44.93
CA GLN A 186 8.01 -39.01 46.14
C GLN A 186 8.27 -40.43 46.65
N ILE A 187 7.24 -41.29 46.67
CA ILE A 187 7.37 -42.72 46.99
C ILE A 187 8.32 -43.42 46.01
N PHE A 188 8.14 -43.18 44.71
CA PHE A 188 9.01 -43.76 43.68
C PHE A 188 10.47 -43.33 43.85
N LEU A 189 10.73 -42.05 44.12
CA LEU A 189 12.09 -41.55 44.38
C LEU A 189 12.71 -42.16 45.64
N GLN A 190 11.91 -42.39 46.68
CA GLN A 190 12.36 -43.11 47.88
C GLN A 190 12.68 -44.57 47.58
N GLU A 191 11.85 -45.27 46.79
CA GLU A 191 12.15 -46.62 46.32
C GLU A 191 13.42 -46.68 45.47
N CYS A 192 13.63 -45.72 44.56
CA CYS A 192 14.85 -45.63 43.75
C CYS A 192 16.07 -45.49 44.64
N ARG A 193 16.05 -44.58 45.64
CA ARG A 193 17.13 -44.43 46.62
C ARG A 193 17.36 -45.71 47.41
N ALA A 194 16.30 -46.39 47.85
CA ALA A 194 16.41 -47.68 48.55
C ALA A 194 17.00 -48.79 47.65
N LYS A 195 16.70 -48.79 46.35
CA LYS A 195 17.27 -49.71 45.36
C LYS A 195 18.73 -49.40 45.06
N GLU A 196 19.11 -48.13 44.97
CA GLU A 196 20.51 -47.69 44.81
C GLU A 196 21.36 -48.13 45.99
N ILE A 197 20.86 -48.01 47.23
CA ILE A 197 21.52 -48.50 48.44
C ILE A 197 21.70 -50.03 48.39
N LYS A 198 20.72 -50.79 47.87
CA LYS A 198 20.84 -52.25 47.67
C LYS A 198 21.84 -52.62 46.57
N LEU A 199 21.93 -51.83 45.51
CA LEU A 199 22.85 -52.04 44.38
C LEU A 199 24.32 -51.75 44.76
N LEU A 200 24.57 -50.81 45.67
CA LEU A 200 25.90 -50.52 46.22
C LEU A 200 26.55 -51.71 46.95
N GLY A 201 25.79 -52.77 47.27
CA GLY A 201 26.30 -54.01 47.88
C GLY A 201 26.56 -55.17 46.91
N GLN A 202 26.24 -55.05 45.61
CA GLN A 202 26.43 -56.14 44.63
C GLN A 202 27.60 -55.85 43.69
N LYS A 203 28.70 -56.61 43.82
CA LYS A 203 29.75 -56.68 42.79
C LYS A 203 29.27 -57.59 41.65
N LEU A 204 29.00 -57.00 40.49
CA LEU A 204 28.65 -57.73 39.26
C LEU A 204 29.92 -58.23 38.55
N ALA A 205 30.01 -59.55 38.33
CA ALA A 205 31.13 -60.19 37.63
C ALA A 205 30.67 -61.23 36.60
N ASP A 206 29.52 -61.04 35.94
CA ASP A 206 29.00 -62.03 34.98
C ASP A 206 28.34 -61.41 33.74
N THR A 207 28.77 -61.84 32.55
CA THR A 207 28.34 -61.29 31.24
C THR A 207 26.86 -61.54 30.97
N SER A 208 26.32 -62.65 31.48
CA SER A 208 24.90 -63.01 31.42
C SER A 208 24.03 -62.07 32.25
N LEU A 209 24.51 -61.66 33.43
CA LEU A 209 23.86 -60.69 34.31
C LEU A 209 23.86 -59.30 33.69
N ALA A 210 24.94 -58.89 33.01
CA ALA A 210 24.99 -57.63 32.27
C ALA A 210 23.96 -57.59 31.13
N ALA A 211 23.82 -58.67 30.35
CA ALA A 211 22.81 -58.78 29.30
C ALA A 211 21.38 -58.70 29.86
N LEU A 212 21.10 -59.37 30.99
CA LEU A 212 19.81 -59.29 31.68
C LEU A 212 19.51 -57.88 32.19
N GLN A 213 20.52 -57.15 32.70
CA GLN A 213 20.35 -55.76 33.11
C GLN A 213 20.02 -54.84 31.93
N ILE A 214 20.73 -54.97 30.81
CA ILE A 214 20.45 -54.18 29.59
C ILE A 214 19.03 -54.46 29.09
N GLN A 215 18.63 -55.74 29.01
CA GLN A 215 17.28 -56.13 28.60
C GLN A 215 16.21 -55.60 29.56
N LYS A 216 16.48 -55.64 30.87
CA LYS A 216 15.58 -55.12 31.90
C LYS A 216 15.42 -53.61 31.81
N VAL A 217 16.51 -52.87 31.59
CA VAL A 217 16.48 -51.41 31.39
C VAL A 217 15.73 -51.07 30.11
N TRP A 218 15.97 -51.79 29.01
CA TRP A 218 15.28 -51.55 27.74
C TRP A 218 13.78 -51.86 27.82
N ARG A 219 13.39 -53.00 28.41
CA ARG A 219 11.98 -53.33 28.67
C ARG A 219 11.33 -52.32 29.61
N GLY A 220 12.04 -51.86 30.64
CA GLY A 220 11.60 -50.81 31.55
C GLY A 220 11.39 -49.47 30.83
N PHE A 221 12.30 -49.08 29.94
CA PHE A 221 12.18 -47.87 29.13
C PHE A 221 10.98 -47.93 28.17
N HIS A 222 10.81 -49.05 27.46
CA HIS A 222 9.68 -49.24 26.55
C HIS A 222 8.35 -49.23 27.31
N GLN A 223 8.28 -49.95 28.44
CA GLN A 223 7.09 -49.96 29.29
C GLN A 223 6.80 -48.56 29.85
N SER A 224 7.82 -47.82 30.30
CA SER A 224 7.66 -46.45 30.79
C SER A 224 7.10 -45.52 29.71
N ARG A 225 7.58 -45.62 28.46
CA ARG A 225 7.01 -44.83 27.34
C ARG A 225 5.55 -45.21 27.07
N LYS A 226 5.22 -46.50 27.12
CA LYS A 226 3.84 -46.97 26.93
C LYS A 226 2.92 -46.45 28.04
N THR A 227 3.34 -46.56 29.30
CA THR A 227 2.57 -46.07 30.46
C THR A 227 2.44 -44.56 30.46
N VAL A 228 3.45 -43.81 30.02
CA VAL A 228 3.33 -42.34 29.82
C VAL A 228 2.27 -42.04 28.77
N LYS A 229 2.25 -42.77 27.65
CA LYS A 229 1.25 -42.59 26.59
C LYS A 229 -0.17 -42.94 27.06
N GLU A 230 -0.35 -44.10 27.69
CA GLU A 230 -1.64 -44.54 28.26
C GLU A 230 -2.15 -43.54 29.31
N ARG A 231 -1.25 -43.03 30.18
CA ARG A 231 -1.58 -41.97 31.14
C ARG A 231 -2.02 -40.68 30.44
N GLU A 232 -1.36 -40.28 29.36
CA GLU A 232 -1.77 -39.09 28.61
C GLU A 232 -3.13 -39.27 27.94
N GLU A 233 -3.38 -40.43 27.34
CA GLU A 233 -4.66 -40.81 26.75
C GLU A 233 -5.79 -40.82 27.81
N GLU A 234 -5.51 -41.34 29.01
CA GLU A 234 -6.45 -41.33 30.14
C GLU A 234 -6.70 -39.91 30.67
N MET A 235 -5.65 -39.08 30.79
CA MET A 235 -5.79 -37.67 31.20
C MET A 235 -6.59 -36.85 30.18
N VAL A 236 -6.48 -37.17 28.89
CA VAL A 236 -7.30 -36.63 27.82
C VAL A 236 -8.76 -37.11 27.94
N PHE A 237 -8.95 -38.42 28.14
CA PHE A 237 -10.27 -39.03 28.30
C PHE A 237 -11.04 -38.46 29.50
N LEU A 238 -10.35 -38.26 30.64
CA LEU A 238 -10.91 -37.66 31.85
C LEU A 238 -11.12 -36.13 31.73
N GLY A 239 -10.71 -35.52 30.62
CA GLY A 239 -10.82 -34.09 30.36
C GLY A 239 -9.85 -33.22 31.18
N MET A 240 -8.81 -33.82 31.78
CA MET A 240 -7.79 -33.12 32.57
C MET A 240 -6.69 -32.51 31.69
N LYS A 241 -6.44 -33.10 30.52
CA LYS A 241 -5.72 -32.48 29.40
C LYS A 241 -6.71 -32.29 28.25
N PRO A 242 -6.66 -31.18 27.51
CA PRO A 242 -7.41 -31.11 26.25
C PRO A 242 -6.94 -32.26 25.33
N PRO A 243 -7.82 -32.87 24.53
CA PRO A 243 -7.38 -33.79 23.48
C PRO A 243 -6.35 -33.12 22.61
N HIS A 244 -5.48 -33.90 21.95
CA HIS A 244 -4.57 -33.39 20.94
C HIS A 244 -5.38 -32.84 19.75
N VAL A 245 -5.96 -31.66 19.93
CA VAL A 245 -6.47 -30.84 18.84
C VAL A 245 -5.22 -30.30 18.19
N TYR A 246 -4.95 -30.74 16.96
CA TYR A 246 -3.83 -30.29 16.12
C TYR A 246 -3.96 -28.80 15.68
N ASN A 247 -4.54 -27.96 16.53
CA ASN A 247 -4.61 -26.50 16.38
C ASN A 247 -3.79 -25.79 17.45
N GLU A 248 -2.77 -26.43 18.02
CA GLU A 248 -1.69 -25.64 18.62
C GLU A 248 -1.00 -24.92 17.47
N ILE A 249 -1.32 -23.62 17.34
CA ILE A 249 -0.50 -22.68 16.58
C ILE A 249 0.93 -22.96 17.02
N SER A 250 1.80 -23.33 16.07
CA SER A 250 3.16 -23.77 16.38
C SER A 250 3.80 -22.86 17.42
N ALA A 251 4.49 -23.43 18.42
CA ALA A 251 5.17 -22.64 19.44
C ALA A 251 6.08 -21.57 18.81
N ALA A 252 6.65 -21.86 17.63
CA ALA A 252 7.41 -20.91 16.83
C ALA A 252 6.57 -19.73 16.33
N THR A 253 5.33 -19.95 15.88
CA THR A 253 4.41 -18.89 15.45
C THR A 253 4.01 -18.01 16.64
N ILE A 254 3.66 -18.60 17.79
CA ILE A 254 3.34 -17.85 19.02
C ILE A 254 4.54 -17.00 19.45
N GLN A 255 5.75 -17.58 19.41
CA GLN A 255 6.98 -16.85 19.70
C GLN A 255 7.21 -15.71 18.69
N SER A 256 6.98 -15.95 17.40
CA SER A 256 7.13 -14.94 16.35
C SER A 256 6.16 -13.75 16.54
N GLU A 257 4.92 -14.02 16.95
CA GLU A 257 3.94 -12.98 17.25
C GLU A 257 4.35 -12.15 18.46
N ARG A 258 4.86 -12.79 19.53
CA ARG A 258 5.38 -12.10 20.71
C ARG A 258 6.54 -11.18 20.35
N VAL A 259 7.51 -11.68 19.59
CA VAL A 259 8.66 -10.89 19.11
C VAL A 259 8.20 -9.72 18.24
N THR A 260 7.23 -9.96 17.35
CA THR A 260 6.65 -8.90 16.50
C THR A 260 5.99 -7.81 17.33
N ARG A 261 5.23 -8.17 18.38
CA ARG A 261 4.58 -7.21 19.29
C ARG A 261 5.60 -6.38 20.06
N LEU A 262 6.56 -7.02 20.71
CA LEU A 262 7.62 -6.34 21.45
C LEU A 262 8.39 -5.36 20.55
N ARG A 263 8.79 -5.79 19.36
CA ARG A 263 9.47 -4.92 18.40
C ARG A 263 8.60 -3.72 17.99
N ASN A 264 7.30 -3.90 17.80
CA ASN A 264 6.40 -2.79 17.48
C ASN A 264 6.31 -1.78 18.63
N GLU A 265 6.31 -2.24 19.89
CA GLU A 265 6.32 -1.37 21.07
C GLU A 265 7.62 -0.56 21.15
N VAL A 266 8.76 -1.20 20.90
CA VAL A 266 10.07 -0.52 20.88
C VAL A 266 10.13 0.50 19.73
N GLN A 267 9.67 0.15 18.52
CA GLN A 267 9.59 1.09 17.38
C GLN A 267 8.80 2.36 17.74
N LEU A 268 7.64 2.19 18.37
CA LEU A 268 6.77 3.30 18.75
C LEU A 268 7.44 4.18 19.81
N LYS A 269 8.08 3.57 20.82
CA LYS A 269 8.83 4.29 21.85
C LYS A 269 10.01 5.08 21.26
N HIS A 270 10.80 4.47 20.38
CA HIS A 270 11.95 5.14 19.76
C HIS A 270 11.52 6.30 18.87
N GLU A 271 10.39 6.16 18.17
CA GLU A 271 9.82 7.23 17.34
C GLU A 271 9.31 8.41 18.20
N GLN A 272 8.69 8.13 19.35
CA GLN A 272 8.27 9.17 20.31
C GLN A 272 9.49 9.89 20.89
N ASN A 273 10.47 9.15 21.40
CA ASN A 273 11.72 9.70 21.92
C ASN A 273 12.43 10.57 20.88
N TYR A 274 12.46 10.13 19.62
CA TYR A 274 13.04 10.91 18.52
C TYR A 274 12.29 12.23 18.28
N LYS A 275 10.94 12.20 18.25
CA LYS A 275 10.12 13.42 18.08
C LYS A 275 10.33 14.42 19.22
N GLU A 276 10.42 13.93 20.45
CA GLU A 276 10.72 14.77 21.61
C GLU A 276 12.13 15.35 21.52
N ALA A 277 13.12 14.54 21.15
CA ALA A 277 14.50 14.98 20.96
C ALA A 277 14.66 16.05 19.88
N LEU A 278 13.90 15.99 18.78
CA LEU A 278 13.91 17.04 17.73
C LEU A 278 13.52 18.42 18.27
N VAL A 279 12.61 18.48 19.24
CA VAL A 279 12.17 19.74 19.86
C VAL A 279 13.19 20.18 20.90
N ASN A 280 13.55 19.28 21.83
CA ASN A 280 14.45 19.60 22.93
C ASN A 280 15.83 20.06 22.44
N ILE A 281 16.43 19.33 21.47
CA ILE A 281 17.74 19.69 20.91
C ILE A 281 17.67 21.02 20.17
N LYS A 282 16.56 21.31 19.46
CA LYS A 282 16.39 22.60 18.78
C LYS A 282 16.32 23.75 19.78
N GLU A 283 15.62 23.58 20.88
CA GLU A 283 15.53 24.58 21.96
C GLU A 283 16.89 24.79 22.65
N GLU A 284 17.63 23.72 22.93
CA GLU A 284 18.99 23.79 23.48
C GLU A 284 19.95 24.53 22.54
N LEU A 285 19.95 24.19 21.24
CA LEU A 285 20.80 24.86 20.24
C LEU A 285 20.46 26.36 20.12
N LYS A 286 19.18 26.72 20.17
CA LYS A 286 18.75 28.12 20.12
C LYS A 286 19.24 28.92 21.31
N LEU A 287 19.34 28.31 22.48
CA LEU A 287 19.83 28.97 23.70
C LEU A 287 21.37 29.04 23.73
N MET A 288 22.05 27.97 23.33
CA MET A 288 23.51 27.86 23.43
C MET A 288 24.24 28.45 22.22
N GLU A 289 23.89 28.05 21.00
CA GLU A 289 24.58 28.45 19.77
C GLU A 289 23.88 29.61 19.06
N GLY A 290 22.60 29.87 19.36
CA GLY A 290 21.80 30.91 18.71
C GLY A 290 22.38 32.33 18.81
N PRO A 291 22.82 32.80 20.00
CA PRO A 291 23.47 34.10 20.14
C PRO A 291 24.75 34.22 19.31
N ASP A 292 25.60 33.18 19.34
CA ASP A 292 26.87 33.15 18.62
C ASP A 292 26.66 33.16 17.09
N ILE A 293 25.71 32.36 16.59
CA ILE A 293 25.34 32.36 15.16
C ILE A 293 24.82 33.74 14.74
N LYS A 294 24.02 34.38 15.59
CA LYS A 294 23.47 35.71 15.31
C LYS A 294 24.58 36.77 15.23
N GLU A 295 25.50 36.77 16.19
CA GLU A 295 26.64 37.69 16.22
C GLU A 295 27.54 37.47 15.01
N HIS A 296 27.88 36.22 14.70
CA HIS A 296 28.70 35.86 13.55
C HIS A 296 28.09 36.34 12.22
N LEU A 297 26.79 36.10 12.01
CA LEU A 297 26.09 36.57 10.81
C LEU A 297 26.01 38.10 10.74
N GLN A 298 25.78 38.78 11.87
CA GLN A 298 25.78 40.25 11.92
C GLN A 298 27.15 40.81 11.54
N ASP A 299 28.22 40.25 12.10
CA ASP A 299 29.59 40.73 11.87
C ASP A 299 30.04 40.51 10.44
N GLN A 300 29.71 39.35 9.85
CA GLN A 300 29.98 39.10 8.43
C GLN A 300 29.25 40.10 7.51
N ILE A 301 27.98 40.41 7.81
CA ILE A 301 27.21 41.40 7.02
C ILE A 301 27.77 42.82 7.22
N ARG A 302 28.19 43.17 8.45
CA ARG A 302 28.84 44.46 8.73
C ARG A 302 30.17 44.59 8.00
N GLN A 303 31.00 43.55 8.01
CA GLN A 303 32.25 43.50 7.25
C GLN A 303 31.99 43.71 5.76
N TRP A 304 31.00 43.02 5.21
CA TRP A 304 30.60 43.22 3.82
C TRP A 304 30.16 44.67 3.51
N PHE A 305 29.39 45.32 4.39
CA PHE A 305 29.05 46.74 4.21
C PHE A 305 30.29 47.66 4.20
N ILE A 306 31.28 47.37 5.05
CA ILE A 306 32.51 48.15 5.14
C ILE A 306 33.36 47.95 3.88
N GLU A 307 33.53 46.71 3.42
CA GLU A 307 34.26 46.38 2.18
C GLU A 307 33.61 47.04 0.96
N CYS A 308 32.28 46.96 0.82
CA CYS A 308 31.56 47.63 -0.26
C CYS A 308 31.73 49.15 -0.20
N ARG A 309 31.68 49.76 1.00
CA ARG A 309 31.90 51.21 1.16
C ARG A 309 33.33 51.62 0.80
N ASN A 310 34.34 50.83 1.18
CA ASN A 310 35.74 51.11 0.86
C ASN A 310 35.98 51.08 -0.65
N LEU A 311 35.26 50.22 -1.39
CA LEU A 311 35.39 50.09 -2.84
C LEU A 311 34.55 51.12 -3.62
N THR A 312 33.32 51.43 -3.19
CA THR A 312 32.36 52.24 -3.96
C THR A 312 32.08 53.63 -3.38
N GLY A 313 32.59 53.93 -2.19
CA GLY A 313 32.38 55.20 -1.48
C GLY A 313 30.97 55.41 -0.89
N THR A 314 30.02 54.50 -1.16
CA THR A 314 28.63 54.58 -0.67
C THR A 314 28.16 53.23 -0.11
N PHE A 315 27.16 53.24 0.76
CA PHE A 315 26.59 52.00 1.30
C PHE A 315 25.65 51.34 0.28
N PRO A 316 25.84 50.05 -0.05
CA PRO A 316 25.00 49.34 -1.01
C PRO A 316 23.54 49.20 -0.56
N ASP A 317 22.66 48.82 -1.47
CA ASP A 317 21.28 48.45 -1.13
C ASP A 317 21.22 46.99 -0.66
N TYR A 318 20.40 46.74 0.36
CA TYR A 318 20.26 45.41 0.93
C TYR A 318 19.34 44.53 0.07
N PRO A 319 19.71 43.27 -0.26
CA PRO A 319 18.89 42.40 -1.09
C PRO A 319 17.46 42.19 -0.55
N ASN A 320 16.47 42.12 -1.44
CA ASN A 320 15.08 41.90 -1.06
C ASN A 320 14.84 40.46 -0.57
N VAL A 321 13.76 40.26 0.18
CA VAL A 321 13.38 38.92 0.69
C VAL A 321 13.03 37.97 -0.46
N GLU A 322 12.53 38.49 -1.58
CA GLU A 322 12.14 37.70 -2.76
C GLU A 322 13.35 37.14 -3.53
N ASP A 323 14.53 37.76 -3.38
CA ASP A 323 15.76 37.36 -4.07
C ASP A 323 16.66 36.44 -3.23
N GLY A 324 16.32 36.21 -1.94
CA GLY A 324 17.10 35.36 -1.04
C GLY A 324 17.91 36.10 0.04
N GLY A 325 17.73 37.43 0.18
CA GLY A 325 18.30 38.20 1.30
C GLY A 325 19.83 38.12 1.39
N SER A 326 20.36 37.92 2.60
CA SER A 326 21.81 37.77 2.82
C SER A 326 22.42 36.49 2.24
N ALA A 327 21.63 35.50 1.81
CA ALA A 327 22.18 34.28 1.22
C ALA A 327 22.97 34.55 -0.08
N ILE A 328 22.61 35.61 -0.81
CA ILE A 328 23.35 36.07 -2.01
C ILE A 328 24.72 36.67 -1.62
N ILE A 329 24.80 37.32 -0.46
CA ILE A 329 26.04 37.94 0.04
C ILE A 329 27.09 36.86 0.33
N PHE A 330 26.64 35.66 0.71
CA PHE A 330 27.49 34.54 1.10
C PHE A 330 27.75 33.51 0.00
N SER A 331 27.19 33.68 -1.21
CA SER A 331 27.39 32.73 -2.31
C SER A 331 28.70 33.01 -3.05
N ASN A 332 29.88 32.71 -2.48
CA ASN A 332 31.21 32.65 -3.13
C ASN A 332 31.47 33.58 -4.34
N LYS A 333 30.96 34.81 -4.31
CA LYS A 333 31.08 35.82 -5.37
C LYS A 333 31.82 37.01 -4.79
N THR A 334 32.69 37.63 -5.57
CA THR A 334 33.38 38.84 -5.11
C THR A 334 32.36 39.95 -4.87
N PRO A 335 32.59 40.88 -3.92
CA PRO A 335 31.68 41.99 -3.66
C PRO A 335 31.30 42.77 -4.93
N GLU A 336 32.21 42.87 -5.89
CA GLU A 336 32.00 43.48 -7.21
C GLU A 336 30.96 42.74 -8.07
N GLN A 337 31.01 41.41 -8.14
CA GLN A 337 30.05 40.59 -8.89
C GLN A 337 28.65 40.62 -8.27
N VAL A 338 28.56 40.71 -6.94
CA VAL A 338 27.28 40.85 -6.23
C VAL A 338 26.67 42.23 -6.47
N ILE A 339 27.48 43.29 -6.55
CA ILE A 339 27.03 44.64 -6.90
C ILE A 339 26.55 44.69 -8.36
N GLU A 340 27.24 44.04 -9.31
CA GLU A 340 26.78 43.92 -10.71
C GLU A 340 25.48 43.11 -10.83
N ASP A 341 25.33 42.01 -10.08
CA ASP A 341 24.09 41.21 -10.04
C ASP A 341 22.90 42.00 -9.43
N ILE A 342 23.16 42.86 -8.43
CA ILE A 342 22.15 43.75 -7.85
C ILE A 342 21.77 44.87 -8.83
N LEU A 343 22.75 45.46 -9.55
CA LEU A 343 22.49 46.49 -10.55
C LEU A 343 21.74 45.92 -11.77
N THR A 344 22.10 44.72 -12.23
CA THR A 344 21.41 44.04 -13.34
C THR A 344 19.99 43.61 -12.99
N SER A 345 19.75 43.12 -11.76
CA SER A 345 18.40 42.79 -11.28
C SER A 345 17.51 44.03 -11.06
N GLN A 346 18.07 45.15 -10.57
CA GLN A 346 17.36 46.44 -10.51
C GLN A 346 17.03 47.00 -11.91
N GLU A 347 17.94 46.88 -12.87
CA GLU A 347 17.67 47.25 -14.28
C GLU A 347 16.63 46.33 -14.95
N GLU A 348 16.62 45.04 -14.64
CA GLU A 348 15.63 44.09 -15.14
C GLU A 348 14.23 44.34 -14.56
N GLU A 349 14.14 44.72 -13.28
CA GLU A 349 12.88 45.17 -12.67
C GLU A 349 12.35 46.48 -13.31
N GLU A 350 13.23 47.43 -13.64
CA GLU A 350 12.84 48.64 -14.38
C GLU A 350 12.42 48.34 -15.83
N LYS A 351 13.07 47.37 -16.49
CA LYS A 351 12.70 46.88 -17.84
C LYS A 351 11.39 46.07 -17.81
N LEU A 352 11.09 45.35 -16.74
CA LEU A 352 9.82 44.62 -16.52
C LEU A 352 8.65 45.54 -16.13
N LYS A 353 8.93 46.69 -15.47
CA LYS A 353 7.93 47.75 -15.24
C LYS A 353 7.65 48.57 -16.51
N LYS A 354 8.59 48.67 -17.46
CA LYS A 354 8.38 49.28 -18.80
C LYS A 354 7.74 48.34 -19.84
N LYS A 355 7.92 47.00 -19.75
CA LYS A 355 7.30 46.03 -20.67
C LYS A 355 5.84 45.65 -20.37
N LYS A 356 5.29 45.99 -19.20
CA LYS A 356 3.88 45.72 -18.84
C LYS A 356 2.84 46.72 -19.37
N LYS A 357 3.19 47.58 -20.36
CA LYS A 357 2.25 48.57 -20.94
C LYS A 357 2.11 48.55 -22.47
N LYS A 358 2.71 47.59 -23.18
CA LYS A 358 2.47 47.38 -24.63
C LYS A 358 2.57 45.89 -24.94
N GLU A 359 1.42 45.21 -24.95
CA GLU A 359 1.09 44.07 -25.82
C GLU A 359 -0.28 43.52 -25.43
N GLU A 360 -1.33 44.19 -25.90
CA GLU A 360 -2.65 43.61 -26.13
C GLU A 360 -3.16 44.13 -27.49
N LYS A 361 -3.61 43.22 -28.37
CA LYS A 361 -4.01 43.36 -29.80
C LYS A 361 -2.83 43.31 -30.77
N GLU A 362 -2.74 42.47 -31.82
CA GLU A 362 -3.63 41.64 -32.63
C GLU A 362 -2.75 40.52 -33.25
N SER A 363 -3.18 39.28 -33.52
CA SER A 363 -3.95 38.93 -34.72
C SER A 363 -4.08 37.39 -34.82
N LYS A 364 -5.21 36.90 -35.33
CA LYS A 364 -5.38 35.52 -35.84
C LYS A 364 -4.78 35.42 -37.25
N PRO A 365 -4.36 34.22 -37.70
CA PRO A 365 -5.12 33.63 -38.80
C PRO A 365 -5.34 32.10 -38.75
N LYS A 366 -6.55 31.76 -39.20
CA LYS A 366 -7.04 30.61 -40.00
C LYS A 366 -6.31 29.25 -39.94
N LYS A 367 -7.06 28.26 -39.43
CA LYS A 367 -6.87 26.81 -39.63
C LYS A 367 -7.08 26.42 -41.11
N GLY A 368 -6.01 26.00 -41.77
CA GLY A 368 -6.06 25.15 -42.96
C GLY A 368 -6.01 23.67 -42.56
N LYS A 369 -7.03 22.91 -42.94
CA LYS A 369 -7.01 21.44 -42.96
C LYS A 369 -5.97 20.98 -43.98
N LYS A 370 -4.98 20.20 -43.55
CA LYS A 370 -4.35 19.18 -44.40
C LYS A 370 -4.27 17.89 -43.60
N GLY A 371 -5.03 16.89 -44.05
CA GLY A 371 -4.86 15.52 -43.63
C GLY A 371 -3.45 15.07 -43.98
N LYS A 372 -2.74 14.53 -43.00
CA LYS A 372 -1.49 13.83 -43.20
C LYS A 372 -1.79 12.36 -42.96
N GLU A 373 -1.88 11.61 -44.05
CA GLU A 373 -1.78 10.17 -44.06
C GLU A 373 -0.51 9.78 -43.29
N LYS A 374 -0.68 9.07 -42.17
CA LYS A 374 0.43 8.44 -41.47
C LYS A 374 0.88 7.26 -42.32
N LYS A 375 2.02 7.41 -43.00
CA LYS A 375 2.89 6.26 -43.29
C LYS A 375 3.51 5.84 -41.96
N GLU A 376 3.19 4.63 -41.52
CA GLU A 376 3.82 3.98 -40.37
C GLU A 376 5.27 3.64 -40.74
N GLU A 377 6.21 4.46 -40.29
CA GLU A 377 7.62 4.08 -40.15
C GLU A 377 7.77 3.40 -38.78
N ASP A 378 8.47 2.27 -38.73
CA ASP A 378 8.60 1.40 -37.54
C ASP A 378 9.15 2.19 -36.33
N GLU A 379 8.29 2.51 -35.35
CA GLU A 379 8.65 3.25 -34.14
C GLU A 379 9.65 2.45 -33.28
N GLU A 380 10.86 2.98 -33.11
CA GLU A 380 11.84 2.47 -32.15
C GLU A 380 11.33 2.71 -30.71
N TRP A 381 11.23 1.65 -29.91
CA TRP A 381 10.74 1.74 -28.55
C TRP A 381 11.84 2.23 -27.61
N LYS A 382 11.51 3.23 -26.77
CA LYS A 382 12.37 3.77 -25.71
C LYS A 382 11.62 3.71 -24.39
N MET A 383 12.36 3.46 -23.30
CA MET A 383 11.80 3.45 -21.95
C MET A 383 11.32 4.84 -21.55
N SER A 384 10.19 4.90 -20.83
CA SER A 384 9.65 6.19 -20.36
C SER A 384 10.50 6.73 -19.21
N PRO A 385 10.68 8.06 -19.09
CA PRO A 385 11.39 8.64 -17.96
C PRO A 385 10.61 8.36 -16.67
N SER A 386 11.31 7.88 -15.64
CA SER A 386 10.73 7.60 -14.32
C SER A 386 10.75 8.84 -13.45
N LEU A 387 9.68 9.05 -12.67
CA LEU A 387 9.64 10.08 -11.64
C LEU A 387 10.24 9.60 -10.30
N PHE A 388 10.44 8.29 -10.16
CA PHE A 388 10.93 7.67 -8.92
C PHE A 388 12.41 7.33 -8.94
N LEU A 389 13.06 7.28 -10.11
CA LEU A 389 14.51 7.06 -10.20
C LEU A 389 15.29 8.13 -9.42
N GLN A 390 14.96 9.41 -9.58
CA GLN A 390 15.58 10.51 -8.84
C GLN A 390 15.44 10.34 -7.32
N LEU A 391 14.25 9.94 -6.84
CA LEU A 391 14.01 9.72 -5.42
C LEU A 391 14.83 8.56 -4.86
N MET A 392 14.99 7.49 -5.64
CA MET A 392 15.82 6.34 -5.25
C MET A 392 17.31 6.68 -5.27
N GLU A 393 17.77 7.46 -6.26
CA GLU A 393 19.15 7.95 -6.35
C GLU A 393 19.51 8.88 -5.20
N GLU A 394 18.65 9.85 -4.86
CA GLU A 394 18.82 10.72 -3.69
C GLU A 394 18.81 9.94 -2.37
N GLY A 395 17.91 8.96 -2.23
CA GLY A 395 17.89 8.12 -1.04
C GLY A 395 19.15 7.27 -0.93
N ASN A 396 19.67 6.82 -2.07
CA ASN A 396 20.90 6.05 -2.12
C ASN A 396 22.16 6.89 -1.85
N SER A 397 22.25 8.12 -2.36
CA SER A 397 23.36 9.01 -2.04
C SER A 397 23.39 9.30 -0.55
N LEU A 398 22.24 9.63 0.06
CA LEU A 398 22.16 9.85 1.50
C LEU A 398 22.55 8.60 2.29
N TYR A 399 22.18 7.41 1.83
CA TYR A 399 22.65 6.18 2.45
C TYR A 399 24.18 6.00 2.36
N LYS A 400 24.78 6.27 1.19
CA LYS A 400 26.23 6.15 0.99
C LYS A 400 27.00 7.14 1.86
N ASP A 401 26.52 8.38 1.92
CA ASP A 401 27.17 9.47 2.64
C ASP A 401 27.04 9.29 4.15
N THR A 402 25.88 8.84 4.64
CA THR A 402 25.57 8.84 6.08
C THR A 402 25.71 7.48 6.75
N TRP A 403 25.35 6.37 6.08
CA TRP A 403 25.11 5.09 6.77
C TRP A 403 25.98 3.92 6.28
N MET A 404 26.56 4.00 5.08
CA MET A 404 27.28 2.86 4.50
C MET A 404 28.50 2.42 5.33
N ASN A 405 29.27 3.39 5.86
CA ASN A 405 30.50 3.14 6.61
C ASN A 405 30.44 3.64 8.05
N LYS A 406 29.25 3.97 8.57
CA LYS A 406 29.08 4.53 9.91
C LYS A 406 29.25 3.43 10.97
N ASP A 407 30.16 3.61 11.91
CA ASP A 407 30.26 2.72 13.07
C ASP A 407 29.19 3.08 14.10
N GLU A 408 28.41 2.07 14.49
CA GLU A 408 27.32 2.16 15.47
C GLU A 408 27.53 1.21 16.64
N SER A 409 28.77 0.78 16.88
CA SER A 409 29.13 -0.05 18.03
C SER A 409 28.62 0.53 19.36
N TRP A 410 28.57 1.87 19.47
CA TRP A 410 28.03 2.60 20.62
C TRP A 410 26.49 2.57 20.74
N ASN A 411 25.75 2.43 19.64
CA ASN A 411 24.28 2.49 19.60
C ASN A 411 23.66 1.08 19.46
N PHE A 412 23.98 0.20 20.41
CA PHE A 412 23.40 -1.15 20.45
C PHE A 412 21.85 -1.15 20.56
N PRO A 413 21.21 -0.28 21.36
CA PRO A 413 19.75 -0.20 21.44
C PRO A 413 19.07 0.23 20.14
N GLN A 414 19.81 0.87 19.20
CA GLN A 414 19.27 1.49 17.99
C GLN A 414 18.29 2.64 18.33
N ASP A 415 18.67 3.48 19.29
CA ASP A 415 18.01 4.76 19.59
C ASP A 415 18.38 5.81 18.53
N TYR A 416 17.86 7.03 18.64
CA TYR A 416 18.20 8.11 17.72
C TYR A 416 19.64 8.62 17.92
N ASP A 417 20.22 9.16 16.86
CA ASP A 417 21.53 9.81 16.90
C ASP A 417 21.36 11.33 17.14
N PRO A 418 21.79 11.86 18.31
CA PRO A 418 21.62 13.26 18.64
C PRO A 418 22.50 14.19 17.82
N GLU A 419 23.66 13.75 17.33
CA GLU A 419 24.58 14.61 16.55
C GLU A 419 23.97 14.93 15.18
N MET A 420 23.38 13.94 14.53
CA MET A 420 22.68 14.17 13.26
C MET A 420 21.47 15.10 13.43
N ILE A 421 20.75 15.00 14.56
CA ILE A 421 19.67 15.95 14.87
C ILE A 421 20.25 17.37 15.03
N LYS A 422 21.38 17.51 15.75
CA LYS A 422 22.02 18.81 15.94
C LYS A 422 22.43 19.42 14.61
N GLU A 423 23.04 18.66 13.71
CA GLU A 423 23.45 19.15 12.39
C GLU A 423 22.25 19.61 11.53
N GLU A 424 21.16 18.82 11.51
CA GLU A 424 19.94 19.17 10.78
C GLU A 424 19.28 20.42 11.38
N LYS A 425 19.13 20.47 12.70
CA LYS A 425 18.51 21.60 13.41
C LYS A 425 19.38 22.85 13.43
N ARG A 426 20.70 22.74 13.37
CA ARG A 426 21.61 23.90 13.23
C ARG A 426 21.37 24.63 11.91
N LYS A 427 21.17 23.90 10.80
CA LYS A 427 20.83 24.49 9.50
C LYS A 427 19.47 25.19 9.52
N GLU A 428 18.46 24.56 10.11
CA GLU A 428 17.13 25.19 10.30
C GLU A 428 17.23 26.45 11.16
N LEU A 429 17.95 26.37 12.28
CA LEU A 429 18.13 27.48 13.23
C LEU A 429 18.89 28.63 12.58
N GLU A 430 19.97 28.35 11.85
CA GLU A 430 20.74 29.35 11.13
C GLU A 430 19.86 30.08 10.11
N PHE A 431 19.00 29.37 9.39
CA PHE A 431 18.03 30.00 8.47
C PHE A 431 17.02 30.89 9.22
N GLU A 432 16.45 30.41 10.32
CA GLU A 432 15.53 31.21 11.16
C GLU A 432 16.19 32.46 11.73
N ILE A 433 17.43 32.35 12.21
CA ILE A 433 18.22 33.48 12.74
C ILE A 433 18.60 34.43 11.61
N ARG A 434 18.98 33.91 10.43
CA ARG A 434 19.35 34.72 9.27
C ARG A 434 18.22 35.65 8.85
N VAL A 435 16.98 35.18 8.81
CA VAL A 435 15.82 36.04 8.51
C VAL A 435 15.68 37.19 9.53
N GLN A 436 15.93 36.92 10.82
CA GLN A 436 15.89 37.95 11.87
C GLN A 436 17.07 38.92 11.75
N VAL A 437 18.26 38.41 11.47
CA VAL A 437 19.48 39.21 11.25
C VAL A 437 19.27 40.12 10.05
N ASP A 438 18.79 39.62 8.91
CA ASP A 438 18.54 40.42 7.71
C ASP A 438 17.60 41.61 7.98
N GLU A 439 16.55 41.40 8.78
CA GLU A 439 15.64 42.47 9.16
C GLU A 439 16.31 43.53 10.06
N LEU A 440 17.13 43.10 11.01
CA LEU A 440 17.93 43.99 11.86
C LEU A 440 18.97 44.76 11.04
N MET A 441 19.70 44.10 10.14
CA MET A 441 20.73 44.70 9.29
C MET A 441 20.12 45.70 8.30
N ARG A 442 18.90 45.46 7.78
CA ARG A 442 18.14 46.47 7.00
C ARG A 442 17.78 47.71 7.81
N GLN A 443 17.57 47.58 9.13
CA GLN A 443 17.33 48.73 10.01
C GLN A 443 18.64 49.47 10.30
N GLU A 444 19.72 48.74 10.61
CA GLU A 444 21.06 49.32 10.80
C GLU A 444 21.51 50.10 9.57
N LEU A 445 21.39 49.53 8.36
CA LEU A 445 21.77 50.18 7.12
C LEU A 445 20.94 51.44 6.82
N ARG A 446 19.63 51.44 7.13
CA ARG A 446 18.80 52.65 7.06
C ARG A 446 19.29 53.73 8.01
N ASN A 447 19.65 53.36 9.24
CA ASN A 447 20.17 54.29 10.23
C ASN A 447 21.54 54.83 9.84
N LEU A 448 22.43 53.99 9.29
CA LEU A 448 23.75 54.39 8.78
C LEU A 448 23.62 55.35 7.58
N LYS A 449 22.73 55.08 6.62
CA LYS A 449 22.43 56.01 5.52
C LYS A 449 21.89 57.35 6.03
N LEU A 450 21.02 57.34 7.05
CA LEU A 450 20.51 58.56 7.69
C LEU A 450 21.59 59.34 8.46
N ALA A 451 22.54 58.65 9.09
CA ALA A 451 23.64 59.27 9.82
C ALA A 451 24.65 59.94 8.86
N VAL A 452 25.03 59.26 7.78
CA VAL A 452 25.91 59.82 6.74
C VAL A 452 25.25 61.01 6.03
N ASN A 453 23.94 60.95 5.76
CA ASN A 453 23.22 62.08 5.17
C ASN A 453 23.04 63.27 6.14
N LYS A 454 23.16 63.06 7.46
CA LYS A 454 23.19 64.15 8.46
C LYS A 454 24.55 64.83 8.58
N GLU A 455 25.64 64.18 8.17
CA GLU A 455 26.97 64.79 8.12
C GLU A 455 27.17 65.67 6.87
N ILE A 456 26.30 65.57 5.86
CA ILE A 456 26.46 66.28 4.56
C ILE A 456 25.69 67.61 4.46
N GLU A 457 24.79 68.00 5.38
CA GLU A 457 24.09 69.29 5.23
C GLU A 457 23.71 70.02 6.53
N HIS A 458 24.05 71.32 6.60
CA HIS A 458 23.18 72.40 7.13
C HIS A 458 23.69 73.79 6.68
N PRO A 459 22.85 74.88 6.61
CA PRO A 459 21.40 74.96 6.88
C PRO A 459 20.57 75.79 5.86
N ALA A 460 19.28 75.45 5.64
CA ALA A 460 18.29 76.47 5.20
C ALA A 460 16.81 76.12 5.50
N ARG A 461 16.24 76.96 6.37
CA ARG A 461 14.84 77.44 6.54
C ARG A 461 13.66 76.65 5.95
N GLY A 462 12.69 76.42 6.84
CA GLY A 462 11.48 75.64 6.62
C GLY A 462 10.41 76.20 5.69
N LYS A 463 9.41 75.35 5.41
CA LYS A 463 8.04 75.76 5.11
C LYS A 463 7.05 74.64 5.45
N LYS A 464 5.90 75.07 5.98
CA LYS A 464 4.75 74.32 6.50
C LYS A 464 4.08 73.40 5.46
N GLY A 465 3.55 72.26 5.92
CA GLY A 465 2.47 71.51 5.26
C GLY A 465 1.84 70.48 6.21
N LYS A 466 0.75 70.81 6.92
CA LYS A 466 -0.68 70.53 6.62
C LYS A 466 -1.10 69.04 6.66
N LYS A 467 -1.85 68.73 7.73
CA LYS A 467 -3.03 67.86 7.88
C LYS A 467 -3.21 66.62 6.99
N GLN A 468 -3.35 65.49 7.70
CA GLN A 468 -4.25 64.36 7.48
C GLN A 468 -5.24 64.50 6.31
N GLY A 469 -5.11 63.60 5.34
CA GLY A 469 -6.12 63.29 4.33
C GLY A 469 -6.33 61.78 4.25
N LYS A 470 -7.51 61.31 4.66
CA LYS A 470 -8.00 59.93 4.59
C LYS A 470 -7.88 59.38 3.15
N GLY A 471 -7.05 58.35 2.97
CA GLY A 471 -7.03 57.50 1.78
C GLY A 471 -7.76 56.18 2.03
N LYS A 472 -8.93 56.01 1.40
CA LYS A 472 -9.78 54.80 1.41
C LYS A 472 -8.96 53.52 1.14
N LYS A 473 -9.08 52.52 2.02
CA LYS A 473 -8.79 51.10 1.70
C LYS A 473 -9.70 50.65 0.54
N GLY A 474 -9.20 50.75 -0.68
CA GLY A 474 -9.76 50.05 -1.83
C GLY A 474 -9.50 48.55 -1.70
N LYS A 475 -10.50 47.78 -1.25
CA LYS A 475 -10.53 46.32 -1.40
C LYS A 475 -10.41 45.97 -2.89
N LYS A 476 -9.21 45.64 -3.36
CA LYS A 476 -9.03 44.93 -4.63
C LYS A 476 -9.62 43.53 -4.44
N LYS A 477 -10.88 43.34 -4.84
CA LYS A 477 -11.44 42.01 -5.09
C LYS A 477 -10.62 41.40 -6.22
N GLY A 478 -9.61 40.61 -5.84
CA GLY A 478 -8.99 39.65 -6.73
C GLY A 478 -10.10 38.79 -7.33
N LYS A 479 -10.16 38.78 -8.66
CA LYS A 479 -11.07 38.02 -9.49
C LYS A 479 -10.80 36.53 -9.18
N ARG A 480 -11.47 35.98 -8.15
CA ARG A 480 -11.46 34.55 -7.87
C ARG A 480 -11.97 33.86 -9.12
N GLY A 481 -11.09 33.15 -9.81
CA GLY A 481 -11.49 32.15 -10.79
C GLY A 481 -12.59 31.29 -10.17
N LYS A 482 -13.61 30.95 -10.96
CA LYS A 482 -14.75 30.10 -10.59
C LYS A 482 -14.25 28.83 -9.88
N LYS A 483 -14.07 28.90 -8.56
CA LYS A 483 -14.08 27.73 -7.68
C LYS A 483 -15.55 27.40 -7.48
N ASP A 484 -15.91 26.14 -7.71
CA ASP A 484 -17.26 25.65 -7.47
C ASP A 484 -17.72 26.12 -6.08
N LYS A 485 -18.87 26.80 -6.04
CA LYS A 485 -19.43 27.36 -4.81
C LYS A 485 -19.76 26.16 -3.90
N ASP A 486 -19.01 26.01 -2.81
CA ASP A 486 -19.25 24.94 -1.83
C ASP A 486 -20.69 25.08 -1.31
N LEU A 487 -21.51 24.06 -1.55
CA LEU A 487 -22.92 24.02 -1.19
C LEU A 487 -23.14 23.86 0.33
N THR A 488 -22.07 23.64 1.10
CA THR A 488 -22.08 23.30 2.53
C THR A 488 -21.02 24.08 3.33
N ALA A 489 -20.65 25.28 2.88
CA ALA A 489 -19.59 26.07 3.51
C ALA A 489 -19.84 26.38 5.00
N ASP A 490 -21.12 26.48 5.40
CA ASP A 490 -21.53 26.87 6.76
C ASP A 490 -21.66 25.68 7.74
N ARG A 491 -21.34 24.44 7.31
CA ARG A 491 -21.52 23.21 8.12
C ARG A 491 -20.19 22.56 8.51
N THR A 492 -20.14 22.00 9.72
CA THR A 492 -18.99 21.24 10.22
C THR A 492 -18.89 19.85 9.57
N ILE A 493 -17.66 19.32 9.47
CA ILE A 493 -17.40 18.01 8.86
C ILE A 493 -18.07 16.88 9.65
N GLU A 494 -18.12 16.99 10.98
CA GLU A 494 -18.77 15.99 11.85
C GLU A 494 -20.28 15.88 11.60
N SER A 495 -20.95 17.02 11.35
CA SER A 495 -22.36 17.04 10.98
C SER A 495 -22.59 16.36 9.63
N LEU A 496 -21.73 16.63 8.64
CA LEU A 496 -21.79 15.98 7.33
C LEU A 496 -21.51 14.47 7.45
N TYR A 497 -20.56 14.08 8.29
CA TYR A 497 -20.21 12.69 8.55
C TYR A 497 -21.39 11.93 9.16
N LYS A 498 -22.03 12.51 10.19
CA LYS A 498 -23.23 11.93 10.82
C LYS A 498 -24.38 11.79 9.83
N GLU A 499 -24.66 12.82 9.02
CA GLU A 499 -25.69 12.76 7.97
C GLU A 499 -25.42 11.62 6.97
N LEU A 500 -24.17 11.44 6.53
CA LEU A 500 -23.82 10.38 5.58
C LEU A 500 -23.93 8.97 6.19
N VAL A 501 -23.63 8.81 7.48
CA VAL A 501 -23.81 7.53 8.20
C VAL A 501 -25.30 7.23 8.41
N GLU A 502 -26.09 8.21 8.84
CA GLU A 502 -27.55 8.07 8.99
C GLU A 502 -28.24 7.69 7.68
N LYS A 503 -27.80 8.29 6.57
CA LYS A 503 -28.29 7.93 5.23
C LYS A 503 -27.65 6.64 4.68
N GLY A 504 -26.78 5.95 5.42
CA GLY A 504 -26.13 4.70 5.00
C GLY A 504 -25.27 4.86 3.74
N LEU A 505 -24.79 6.08 3.45
CA LEU A 505 -23.86 6.36 2.36
C LEU A 505 -22.42 6.14 2.79
N LEU A 506 -22.10 6.36 4.07
CA LEU A 506 -20.86 5.95 4.70
C LEU A 506 -21.12 4.67 5.50
N ILE A 507 -20.41 3.58 5.17
CA ILE A 507 -20.62 2.27 5.78
C ILE A 507 -19.35 1.78 6.46
N GLN A 508 -19.51 0.97 7.51
CA GLN A 508 -18.38 0.27 8.11
C GLN A 508 -17.86 -0.80 7.15
N ALA A 509 -16.57 -0.76 6.82
CA ALA A 509 -15.93 -1.82 6.06
C ALA A 509 -15.83 -3.10 6.91
N LEU A 510 -16.07 -4.26 6.30
CA LEU A 510 -15.81 -5.55 6.94
C LEU A 510 -14.30 -5.73 7.11
N LYS A 511 -13.86 -6.13 8.31
CA LYS A 511 -12.44 -6.40 8.59
C LYS A 511 -12.03 -7.71 7.92
N VAL A 512 -11.44 -7.59 6.74
CA VAL A 512 -10.97 -8.73 5.93
C VAL A 512 -9.60 -8.39 5.36
N ASN A 513 -8.63 -9.28 5.51
CA ASN A 513 -7.29 -9.07 4.96
C ASN A 513 -7.24 -9.54 3.51
N LEU A 514 -6.36 -8.95 2.70
CA LEU A 514 -6.17 -9.40 1.32
C LEU A 514 -5.58 -10.81 1.27
N SER A 515 -4.78 -11.19 2.28
CA SER A 515 -4.20 -12.53 2.42
C SER A 515 -5.25 -13.64 2.57
N ASP A 516 -6.47 -13.30 2.99
CA ASP A 516 -7.59 -14.24 3.06
C ASP A 516 -8.19 -14.57 1.68
N TYR A 517 -7.88 -13.76 0.66
CA TYR A 517 -8.23 -14.06 -0.72
C TYR A 517 -7.24 -15.08 -1.28
N ILE A 518 -7.59 -16.35 -1.10
CA ILE A 518 -6.76 -17.50 -1.46
C ILE A 518 -6.81 -17.74 -2.97
N GLY A 519 -5.63 -17.86 -3.57
CA GLY A 519 -5.44 -18.13 -5.00
C GLY A 519 -4.02 -18.57 -5.27
N GLU A 520 -3.84 -19.48 -6.23
CA GLU A 520 -2.54 -19.98 -6.67
C GLU A 520 -2.14 -19.36 -8.02
N TYR A 521 -0.85 -19.42 -8.32
CA TYR A 521 -0.27 -18.95 -9.58
C TYR A 521 -0.56 -19.90 -10.75
N SER A 522 -0.73 -19.36 -11.96
CA SER A 522 -0.88 -20.17 -13.18
C SER A 522 0.48 -20.48 -13.80
N TYR A 523 0.91 -21.74 -13.71
CA TYR A 523 2.20 -22.22 -14.23
C TYR A 523 2.25 -22.49 -15.74
N LEU A 524 1.10 -22.41 -16.43
CA LEU A 524 0.98 -22.73 -17.86
C LEU A 524 0.67 -21.49 -18.70
N GLY A 525 0.88 -20.28 -18.16
CA GLY A 525 0.49 -19.04 -18.83
C GLY A 525 1.27 -18.79 -20.11
N THR A 526 2.60 -18.87 -20.06
CA THR A 526 3.49 -18.66 -21.22
C THR A 526 3.29 -19.75 -22.27
N THR A 527 3.24 -21.01 -21.85
CA THR A 527 3.06 -22.17 -22.73
C THR A 527 1.74 -22.12 -23.48
N LEU A 528 0.64 -21.74 -22.82
CA LEU A 528 -0.65 -21.56 -23.49
C LEU A 528 -0.62 -20.42 -24.52
N ARG A 529 0.03 -19.30 -24.19
CA ARG A 529 0.22 -18.18 -25.13
C ARG A 529 1.05 -18.56 -26.36
N GLN A 530 2.07 -19.41 -26.20
CA GLN A 530 2.85 -19.94 -27.34
C GLN A 530 1.99 -20.74 -28.32
N VAL A 531 0.97 -21.43 -27.82
CA VAL A 531 -0.02 -22.18 -28.62
C VAL A 531 -1.18 -21.28 -29.10
N ALA A 532 -1.06 -19.96 -28.95
CA ALA A 532 -2.07 -18.95 -29.30
C ALA A 532 -3.41 -19.11 -28.54
N ILE A 533 -3.40 -19.78 -27.39
CA ILE A 533 -4.55 -19.86 -26.48
C ILE A 533 -4.33 -18.82 -25.38
N GLU A 534 -5.24 -17.84 -25.29
CA GLU A 534 -5.17 -16.90 -24.16
C GLU A 534 -5.70 -17.56 -22.88
N PRO A 535 -4.83 -17.79 -21.88
CA PRO A 535 -5.24 -18.34 -20.60
C PRO A 535 -6.14 -17.36 -19.84
N MET A 536 -7.10 -17.92 -19.10
CA MET A 536 -7.82 -17.14 -18.10
C MET A 536 -6.86 -16.70 -16.99
N PRO A 537 -7.05 -15.49 -16.43
CA PRO A 537 -6.21 -15.03 -15.33
C PRO A 537 -6.29 -15.97 -14.14
N SER A 538 -5.28 -15.97 -13.29
CA SER A 538 -5.32 -16.67 -12.00
C SER A 538 -5.89 -15.78 -10.90
N LEU A 539 -6.31 -16.38 -9.79
CA LEU A 539 -6.74 -15.61 -8.62
C LEU A 539 -5.58 -14.84 -7.97
N LEU A 540 -4.36 -15.34 -8.10
CA LEU A 540 -3.16 -14.65 -7.66
C LEU A 540 -2.94 -13.35 -8.46
N ASP A 541 -3.14 -13.40 -9.78
CA ASP A 541 -3.01 -12.20 -10.62
C ASP A 541 -4.01 -11.12 -10.22
N VAL A 542 -5.26 -11.53 -9.92
CA VAL A 542 -6.28 -10.60 -9.41
C VAL A 542 -5.84 -9.97 -8.09
N ARG A 543 -5.28 -10.76 -7.18
CA ARG A 543 -4.75 -10.27 -5.90
C ARG A 543 -3.64 -9.25 -6.11
N GLN A 544 -2.67 -9.57 -6.97
CA GLN A 544 -1.55 -8.67 -7.29
C GLN A 544 -2.04 -7.35 -7.93
N LEU A 545 -2.96 -7.41 -8.89
CA LEU A 545 -3.51 -6.21 -9.53
C LEU A 545 -4.27 -5.32 -8.54
N ILE A 546 -4.94 -5.92 -7.55
CA ILE A 546 -5.63 -5.17 -6.49
C ILE A 546 -4.62 -4.50 -5.56
N THR A 547 -3.53 -5.17 -5.23
CA THR A 547 -2.42 -4.55 -4.49
C THR A 547 -1.89 -3.35 -5.28
N LEU A 548 -1.51 -3.55 -6.55
CA LEU A 548 -0.88 -2.53 -7.39
C LEU A 548 -1.79 -1.33 -7.69
N TYR A 549 -3.05 -1.55 -8.08
CA TYR A 549 -3.95 -0.46 -8.50
C TYR A 549 -4.83 0.08 -7.38
N GLY A 550 -5.11 -0.73 -6.37
CA GLY A 550 -6.01 -0.38 -5.28
C GLY A 550 -5.27 0.07 -4.02
N ILE A 551 -4.32 -0.74 -3.54
CA ILE A 551 -3.78 -0.60 -2.19
C ILE A 551 -2.56 0.31 -2.15
N LEU A 552 -1.55 0.08 -2.99
CA LEU A 552 -0.29 0.83 -2.94
C LEU A 552 -0.49 2.35 -3.17
N PRO A 553 -1.26 2.79 -4.19
CA PRO A 553 -1.51 4.22 -4.39
C PRO A 553 -2.33 4.83 -3.25
N LEU A 554 -3.30 4.10 -2.68
CA LEU A 554 -4.08 4.65 -1.55
C LEU A 554 -3.27 4.74 -0.25
N GLY A 555 -2.29 3.87 -0.05
CA GLY A 555 -1.49 3.81 1.16
C GLY A 555 -0.51 4.98 1.31
N SER A 556 0.33 5.23 0.30
CA SER A 556 1.32 6.32 0.29
C SER A 556 0.85 7.52 -0.53
N ALA A 557 0.93 8.72 0.05
CA ALA A 557 0.57 9.95 -0.63
C ALA A 557 1.54 10.30 -1.77
N GLU A 558 2.84 10.11 -1.54
CA GLU A 558 3.88 10.39 -2.53
C GLU A 558 3.73 9.51 -3.76
N VAL A 559 3.44 8.22 -3.54
CA VAL A 559 3.20 7.28 -4.65
C VAL A 559 1.90 7.60 -5.38
N HIS A 560 0.83 7.98 -4.67
CA HIS A 560 -0.43 8.38 -5.30
C HIS A 560 -0.28 9.56 -6.26
N GLU A 561 0.53 10.56 -5.87
CA GLU A 561 0.72 11.80 -6.62
C GLU A 561 1.60 11.59 -7.86
N LYS A 562 2.69 10.82 -7.72
CA LYS A 562 3.72 10.66 -8.76
C LYS A 562 3.50 9.44 -9.66
N ALA A 563 2.88 8.37 -9.17
CA ALA A 563 2.70 7.14 -9.96
C ALA A 563 1.59 7.27 -11.01
N PRO A 564 1.51 6.34 -11.99
CA PRO A 564 0.42 6.29 -12.96
C PRO A 564 -0.94 6.29 -12.26
N TRP A 565 -1.67 7.40 -12.38
CA TRP A 565 -2.80 7.68 -11.52
C TRP A 565 -4.04 6.86 -11.88
N VAL A 566 -4.43 5.96 -10.97
CA VAL A 566 -5.64 5.13 -11.08
C VAL A 566 -6.79 5.79 -10.32
N LYS A 567 -7.75 6.37 -11.06
CA LYS A 567 -8.93 7.01 -10.45
C LYS A 567 -10.05 6.02 -10.14
N SER A 568 -10.14 4.98 -10.96
CA SER A 568 -11.28 4.07 -10.94
C SER A 568 -10.92 2.66 -11.37
N LEU A 569 -11.45 1.72 -10.60
CA LEU A 569 -11.26 0.29 -10.75
C LEU A 569 -12.61 -0.40 -10.95
N LEU A 570 -12.71 -1.35 -11.87
CA LEU A 570 -13.89 -2.18 -12.07
C LEU A 570 -13.53 -3.65 -11.91
N LEU A 571 -14.18 -4.33 -10.97
CA LEU A 571 -14.11 -5.77 -10.78
C LEU A 571 -15.29 -6.42 -11.50
N VAL A 572 -14.99 -7.24 -12.50
CA VAL A 572 -15.95 -7.93 -13.37
C VAL A 572 -15.81 -9.43 -13.16
N GLY A 573 -16.89 -10.18 -13.02
CA GLY A 573 -16.81 -11.65 -12.97
C GLY A 573 -18.13 -12.28 -12.51
N PRO A 574 -18.20 -13.61 -12.42
CA PRO A 574 -19.42 -14.28 -11.97
C PRO A 574 -19.74 -13.98 -10.50
N SER A 575 -20.97 -14.29 -10.07
CA SER A 575 -21.35 -14.11 -8.66
C SER A 575 -20.58 -15.07 -7.76
N GLY A 576 -20.29 -14.68 -6.52
CA GLY A 576 -19.62 -15.56 -5.55
C GLY A 576 -18.09 -15.63 -5.63
N VAL A 577 -17.43 -14.92 -6.56
CA VAL A 577 -15.94 -14.92 -6.66
C VAL A 577 -15.21 -13.97 -5.71
N GLY A 578 -15.91 -13.39 -4.71
CA GLY A 578 -15.27 -12.52 -3.72
C GLY A 578 -15.06 -11.06 -4.14
N LYS A 579 -15.67 -10.57 -5.23
CA LYS A 579 -15.57 -9.15 -5.65
C LYS A 579 -15.86 -8.15 -4.52
N LYS A 580 -16.90 -8.39 -3.73
CA LYS A 580 -17.25 -7.55 -2.56
C LYS A 580 -16.20 -7.64 -1.45
N MET A 581 -15.67 -8.85 -1.20
CA MET A 581 -14.61 -9.08 -0.22
C MET A 581 -13.36 -8.28 -0.57
N LEU A 582 -12.99 -8.25 -1.85
CA LEU A 582 -11.83 -7.50 -2.35
C LEU A 582 -11.95 -5.98 -2.09
N VAL A 583 -13.15 -5.39 -2.25
CA VAL A 583 -13.38 -3.97 -1.92
C VAL A 583 -13.15 -3.70 -0.43
N HIS A 584 -13.68 -4.57 0.44
CA HIS A 584 -13.47 -4.47 1.88
C HIS A 584 -12.01 -4.72 2.28
N ALA A 585 -11.30 -5.60 1.57
CA ALA A 585 -9.87 -5.82 1.76
C ALA A 585 -9.06 -4.56 1.43
N ILE A 586 -9.33 -3.88 0.32
CA ILE A 586 -8.68 -2.60 -0.01
C ILE A 586 -8.87 -1.60 1.14
N CYS A 587 -10.08 -1.50 1.69
CA CYS A 587 -10.36 -0.58 2.81
C CYS A 587 -9.62 -0.99 4.10
N THR A 588 -9.54 -2.29 4.39
CA THR A 588 -8.88 -2.82 5.58
C THR A 588 -7.37 -2.59 5.53
N GLU A 589 -6.73 -2.87 4.38
CA GLU A 589 -5.28 -2.76 4.20
C GLU A 589 -4.79 -1.30 4.12
N THR A 590 -5.66 -0.37 3.70
CA THR A 590 -5.32 1.06 3.57
C THR A 590 -5.87 1.93 4.70
N GLY A 591 -6.74 1.39 5.56
CA GLY A 591 -7.47 2.15 6.58
C GLY A 591 -8.45 3.19 5.98
N ALA A 592 -8.94 2.94 4.76
CA ALA A 592 -9.77 3.89 4.03
C ALA A 592 -11.24 3.87 4.44
N ASN A 593 -11.90 5.02 4.34
CA ASN A 593 -13.35 5.12 4.52
C ASN A 593 -14.10 4.48 3.34
N LEU A 594 -15.21 3.79 3.60
CA LEU A 594 -16.01 3.15 2.57
C LEU A 594 -17.33 3.89 2.35
N PHE A 595 -17.49 4.48 1.17
CA PHE A 595 -18.73 5.12 0.72
C PHE A 595 -19.48 4.20 -0.23
N ASN A 596 -20.76 3.94 0.03
CA ASN A 596 -21.61 3.08 -0.80
C ASN A 596 -22.56 3.91 -1.67
N LEU A 597 -22.23 4.03 -2.95
CA LEU A 597 -23.03 4.73 -3.97
C LEU A 597 -23.76 3.76 -4.92
N SER A 598 -24.13 2.57 -4.44
CA SER A 598 -24.90 1.60 -5.23
C SER A 598 -26.28 2.13 -5.61
N ALA A 599 -26.80 1.75 -6.78
CA ALA A 599 -28.10 2.20 -7.26
C ALA A 599 -29.25 1.86 -6.29
N SER A 600 -29.20 0.68 -5.67
CA SER A 600 -30.13 0.25 -4.63
C SER A 600 -30.04 1.11 -3.36
N ASN A 601 -28.85 1.59 -3.01
CA ASN A 601 -28.64 2.38 -1.80
C ASN A 601 -29.07 3.85 -1.98
N ILE A 602 -28.97 4.39 -3.19
CA ILE A 602 -29.31 5.79 -3.51
C ILE A 602 -30.80 5.97 -3.84
N ALA A 603 -31.51 4.88 -4.16
CA ALA A 603 -32.93 4.92 -4.47
C ALA A 603 -33.71 5.65 -3.35
N GLY A 604 -34.53 6.65 -3.74
CA GLY A 604 -35.31 7.48 -2.80
C GLY A 604 -34.52 8.51 -1.97
N LYS A 605 -33.19 8.42 -1.89
CA LYS A 605 -32.37 9.38 -1.10
C LYS A 605 -32.11 10.66 -1.89
N TYR A 606 -32.26 11.81 -1.22
CA TYR A 606 -32.05 13.16 -1.77
C TYR A 606 -32.74 13.41 -3.12
N PRO A 607 -34.07 13.35 -3.26
CA PRO A 607 -34.77 13.37 -4.54
C PRO A 607 -34.44 14.59 -5.42
N GLY A 608 -34.60 14.43 -6.74
CA GLY A 608 -34.34 15.47 -7.73
C GLY A 608 -32.85 15.62 -8.15
N LYS A 609 -32.60 16.53 -9.09
CA LYS A 609 -31.26 16.81 -9.64
C LYS A 609 -30.37 17.58 -8.67
N SER A 610 -30.95 18.57 -7.98
CA SER A 610 -30.26 19.37 -6.95
C SER A 610 -29.89 18.51 -5.75
N GLY A 611 -30.80 17.65 -5.29
CA GLY A 611 -30.53 16.70 -4.20
C GLY A 611 -29.41 15.72 -4.52
N LEU A 612 -29.38 15.16 -5.74
CA LEU A 612 -28.28 14.28 -6.17
C LEU A 612 -26.93 15.01 -6.17
N GLN A 613 -26.91 16.24 -6.70
CA GLN A 613 -25.69 17.04 -6.74
C GLN A 613 -25.20 17.38 -5.34
N MET A 614 -26.12 17.69 -4.42
CA MET A 614 -25.83 17.90 -3.00
C MET A 614 -25.24 16.62 -2.38
N MET A 615 -25.90 15.46 -2.54
CA MET A 615 -25.41 14.18 -2.02
C MET A 615 -23.99 13.86 -2.50
N LEU A 616 -23.72 14.00 -3.81
CA LEU A 616 -22.39 13.78 -4.36
C LEU A 616 -21.38 14.80 -3.84
N HIS A 617 -21.79 16.06 -3.68
CA HIS A 617 -20.94 17.08 -3.07
C HIS A 617 -20.57 16.74 -1.62
N LEU A 618 -21.53 16.32 -0.79
CA LEU A 618 -21.27 15.88 0.58
C LEU A 618 -20.30 14.69 0.62
N VAL A 619 -20.58 13.65 -0.15
CA VAL A 619 -19.76 12.42 -0.17
C VAL A 619 -18.31 12.74 -0.56
N PHE A 620 -18.10 13.50 -1.64
CA PHE A 620 -16.75 13.83 -2.08
C PHE A 620 -16.06 14.89 -1.20
N LYS A 621 -16.81 15.79 -0.55
CA LYS A 621 -16.25 16.70 0.46
C LYS A 621 -15.70 15.91 1.65
N VAL A 622 -16.53 15.04 2.24
CA VAL A 622 -16.10 14.20 3.37
C VAL A 622 -15.00 13.22 2.96
N ALA A 623 -15.06 12.65 1.76
CA ALA A 623 -14.03 11.74 1.26
C ALA A 623 -12.66 12.43 1.08
N ARG A 624 -12.63 13.72 0.69
CA ARG A 624 -11.39 14.51 0.57
C ARG A 624 -10.81 14.93 1.91
N GLU A 625 -11.64 15.23 2.89
CA GLU A 625 -11.17 15.60 4.24
C GLU A 625 -10.70 14.38 5.04
N LEU A 626 -11.34 13.23 4.86
CA LEU A 626 -11.04 12.01 5.61
C LEU A 626 -10.24 10.98 4.81
N GLN A 627 -9.35 11.44 3.92
CA GLN A 627 -8.50 10.55 3.12
C GLN A 627 -7.68 9.57 3.98
N PRO A 628 -7.41 8.35 3.47
CA PRO A 628 -7.81 7.80 2.17
C PRO A 628 -9.28 7.34 2.16
N SER A 629 -9.92 7.34 0.98
CA SER A 629 -11.33 6.99 0.84
C SER A 629 -11.62 6.13 -0.39
N VAL A 630 -12.50 5.15 -0.25
CA VAL A 630 -12.98 4.27 -1.32
C VAL A 630 -14.47 4.53 -1.56
N VAL A 631 -14.82 4.86 -2.80
CA VAL A 631 -16.21 5.01 -3.24
C VAL A 631 -16.62 3.76 -3.99
N TRP A 632 -17.41 2.91 -3.34
CA TRP A 632 -17.89 1.66 -3.88
C TRP A 632 -19.27 1.80 -4.53
N ILE A 633 -19.38 1.29 -5.76
CA ILE A 633 -20.65 1.17 -6.48
C ILE A 633 -20.86 -0.33 -6.75
N GLN A 634 -21.83 -0.94 -6.07
CA GLN A 634 -22.24 -2.32 -6.31
C GLN A 634 -23.20 -2.39 -7.51
N ASP A 635 -23.16 -3.51 -8.22
CA ASP A 635 -23.95 -3.79 -9.42
C ASP A 635 -23.94 -2.60 -10.39
N THR A 636 -22.72 -2.16 -10.73
CA THR A 636 -22.52 -0.94 -11.52
C THR A 636 -23.24 -0.98 -12.85
N GLU A 637 -23.48 -2.17 -13.41
CA GLU A 637 -24.29 -2.37 -14.62
C GLU A 637 -25.64 -1.66 -14.55
N LYS A 638 -26.27 -1.61 -13.35
CA LYS A 638 -27.56 -0.95 -13.13
C LYS A 638 -27.50 0.53 -13.46
N THR A 639 -26.40 1.18 -13.08
CA THR A 639 -26.17 2.61 -13.36
C THR A 639 -26.05 2.89 -14.86
N PHE A 640 -25.61 1.88 -15.63
CA PHE A 640 -25.29 2.03 -17.04
C PHE A 640 -26.15 1.16 -17.97
N TYR A 641 -27.32 0.70 -17.51
CA TYR A 641 -28.20 -0.18 -18.29
C TYR A 641 -28.40 0.28 -19.74
N LYS A 642 -28.35 -0.66 -20.69
CA LYS A 642 -28.83 -0.42 -22.06
C LYS A 642 -30.33 -0.13 -22.02
N ARG A 643 -31.11 -1.05 -21.46
CA ARG A 643 -32.56 -0.94 -21.22
C ARG A 643 -32.82 -1.21 -19.75
N VAL A 644 -33.61 -0.35 -19.09
CA VAL A 644 -33.91 -0.51 -17.66
C VAL A 644 -35.05 -1.53 -17.51
N PRO A 645 -34.87 -2.62 -16.74
CA PRO A 645 -35.94 -3.57 -16.44
C PRO A 645 -37.14 -2.86 -15.82
N GLN A 646 -38.37 -3.26 -16.16
CA GLN A 646 -39.57 -2.57 -15.66
C GLN A 646 -39.67 -2.57 -14.13
N ALA A 647 -39.32 -3.69 -13.49
CA ALA A 647 -39.30 -3.83 -12.03
C ALA A 647 -38.35 -2.85 -11.33
N GLU A 648 -37.28 -2.41 -11.99
CA GLU A 648 -36.26 -1.52 -11.40
C GLU A 648 -36.45 -0.05 -11.79
N LYS A 649 -37.46 0.29 -12.60
CA LYS A 649 -37.69 1.68 -13.06
C LYS A 649 -37.93 2.65 -11.91
N LEU A 650 -38.66 2.23 -10.88
CA LEU A 650 -38.98 3.04 -9.70
C LEU A 650 -37.72 3.49 -8.92
N ASN A 651 -36.63 2.72 -9.02
CA ASN A 651 -35.39 3.00 -8.30
C ASN A 651 -34.48 4.00 -9.03
N GLU A 652 -34.90 4.54 -10.18
CA GLU A 652 -34.13 5.45 -11.04
C GLU A 652 -32.63 5.05 -11.21
N PRO A 653 -32.31 3.82 -11.62
CA PRO A 653 -30.94 3.28 -11.50
C PRO A 653 -29.91 4.08 -12.31
N LYS A 654 -30.31 4.75 -13.41
CA LYS A 654 -29.43 5.55 -14.28
C LYS A 654 -29.05 6.94 -13.72
N ARG A 655 -29.51 7.29 -12.52
CA ARG A 655 -29.39 8.62 -11.93
C ARG A 655 -27.94 9.14 -11.84
N LEU A 656 -26.98 8.26 -11.53
CA LEU A 656 -25.56 8.63 -11.41
C LEU A 656 -24.80 8.72 -12.74
N LYS A 657 -25.33 8.15 -13.84
CA LYS A 657 -24.62 7.95 -15.11
C LYS A 657 -23.95 9.22 -15.65
N LYS A 658 -24.64 10.36 -15.58
CA LYS A 658 -24.15 11.66 -16.13
C LYS A 658 -23.18 12.38 -15.20
N HIS A 659 -23.15 12.05 -13.92
CA HIS A 659 -22.35 12.74 -12.90
C HIS A 659 -21.00 12.08 -12.66
N LEU A 660 -20.91 10.74 -12.71
CA LEU A 660 -19.64 10.01 -12.49
C LEU A 660 -18.48 10.47 -13.39
N PRO A 661 -18.65 10.65 -14.72
CA PRO A 661 -17.56 11.16 -15.56
C PRO A 661 -17.12 12.59 -15.23
N LYS A 662 -18.03 13.40 -14.68
CA LYS A 662 -17.70 14.78 -14.26
C LYS A 662 -16.90 14.75 -12.96
N LEU A 663 -17.29 13.90 -12.01
CA LEU A 663 -16.59 13.72 -10.74
C LEU A 663 -15.16 13.22 -10.92
N LEU A 664 -14.95 12.24 -11.82
CA LEU A 664 -13.60 11.75 -12.14
C LEU A 664 -12.65 12.83 -12.71
N LYS A 665 -13.21 13.84 -13.38
CA LYS A 665 -12.44 15.00 -13.88
C LYS A 665 -12.16 16.04 -12.80
N LEU A 666 -12.95 16.06 -11.72
CA LEU A 666 -12.81 16.99 -10.60
C LEU A 666 -11.85 16.47 -9.53
N LEU A 667 -11.59 15.16 -9.48
CA LEU A 667 -10.52 14.61 -8.65
C LEU A 667 -9.19 15.18 -9.13
N LYS A 668 -8.30 15.46 -8.18
CA LYS A 668 -6.91 15.89 -8.39
C LYS A 668 -5.93 14.78 -7.99
N PRO A 669 -4.67 14.81 -8.46
CA PRO A 669 -3.63 13.87 -8.00
C PRO A 669 -3.51 13.83 -6.48
N ASP A 670 -3.63 14.96 -5.79
CA ASP A 670 -3.58 15.02 -4.32
C ASP A 670 -4.77 14.35 -3.61
N ASP A 671 -5.89 14.11 -4.31
CA ASP A 671 -7.08 13.48 -3.73
C ASP A 671 -6.92 11.95 -3.74
N ARG A 672 -6.58 11.34 -2.58
CA ARG A 672 -6.51 9.88 -2.37
C ARG A 672 -7.89 9.24 -2.26
N ILE A 673 -8.60 9.25 -3.39
CA ILE A 673 -9.96 8.71 -3.53
C ILE A 673 -9.98 7.74 -4.69
N LEU A 674 -10.36 6.48 -4.42
CA LEU A 674 -10.52 5.44 -5.43
C LEU A 674 -12.00 5.11 -5.64
N ILE A 675 -12.47 5.16 -6.89
CA ILE A 675 -13.83 4.71 -7.23
C ILE A 675 -13.77 3.23 -7.65
N VAL A 676 -14.40 2.34 -6.88
CA VAL A 676 -14.41 0.90 -7.16
C VAL A 676 -15.82 0.46 -7.57
N GLY A 677 -15.92 -0.09 -8.76
CA GLY A 677 -17.13 -0.72 -9.29
C GLY A 677 -17.07 -2.23 -9.18
N THR A 678 -18.17 -2.87 -8.81
CA THR A 678 -18.30 -4.34 -8.92
C THR A 678 -19.50 -4.69 -9.79
N THR A 679 -19.33 -5.62 -10.73
CA THR A 679 -20.40 -6.06 -11.63
C THR A 679 -20.42 -7.59 -11.79
N GLN A 680 -21.63 -8.14 -11.85
CA GLN A 680 -21.85 -9.55 -12.19
C GLN A 680 -22.43 -9.73 -13.59
N ARG A 681 -23.11 -8.70 -14.13
CA ARG A 681 -23.69 -8.73 -15.48
C ARG A 681 -23.21 -7.55 -16.31
N PRO A 682 -21.93 -7.55 -16.72
CA PRO A 682 -21.36 -6.42 -17.46
C PRO A 682 -21.97 -6.24 -18.87
N PHE A 683 -22.61 -7.27 -19.41
CA PHE A 683 -23.26 -7.29 -20.72
C PHE A 683 -24.56 -6.46 -20.77
N ASP A 684 -25.21 -6.22 -19.63
CA ASP A 684 -26.42 -5.39 -19.54
C ASP A 684 -26.10 -3.88 -19.59
N ALA A 685 -24.84 -3.53 -19.34
CA ALA A 685 -24.34 -2.17 -19.34
C ALA A 685 -23.99 -1.66 -20.76
N GLU A 686 -24.14 -0.36 -20.96
CA GLU A 686 -23.65 0.33 -22.15
C GLU A 686 -22.13 0.51 -22.08
N LEU A 687 -21.40 -0.31 -22.83
CA LEU A 687 -19.95 -0.45 -22.78
C LEU A 687 -19.17 0.87 -22.86
N GLN A 688 -19.52 1.77 -23.77
CA GLN A 688 -18.82 3.04 -23.96
C GLN A 688 -18.91 3.94 -22.72
N SER A 689 -20.11 4.06 -22.15
CA SER A 689 -20.32 4.82 -20.92
C SER A 689 -19.62 4.17 -19.72
N PHE A 690 -19.58 2.84 -19.69
CA PHE A 690 -18.96 2.03 -18.64
C PHE A 690 -17.43 2.21 -18.60
N CYS A 691 -16.76 1.99 -19.73
CA CYS A 691 -15.31 2.10 -19.86
C CYS A 691 -14.80 3.55 -19.82
N ARG A 692 -15.68 4.54 -20.00
CA ARG A 692 -15.33 5.95 -19.79
C ARG A 692 -15.17 6.30 -18.30
N VAL A 693 -15.90 5.60 -17.43
CA VAL A 693 -15.86 5.82 -15.99
C VAL A 693 -14.77 4.97 -15.35
N TYR A 694 -14.68 3.69 -15.72
CA TYR A 694 -13.70 2.77 -15.15
C TYR A 694 -12.47 2.64 -16.04
N GLN A 695 -11.34 3.18 -15.57
CA GLN A 695 -10.08 3.19 -16.30
C GLN A 695 -9.41 1.82 -16.28
N LYS A 696 -9.32 1.21 -15.08
CA LYS A 696 -8.76 -0.13 -14.88
C LYS A 696 -9.88 -1.14 -14.73
N ILE A 697 -9.89 -2.17 -15.57
CA ILE A 697 -10.91 -3.22 -15.59
C ILE A 697 -10.23 -4.55 -15.30
N ILE A 698 -10.56 -5.17 -14.17
CA ILE A 698 -10.02 -6.47 -13.76
C ILE A 698 -11.11 -7.52 -13.93
N LEU A 699 -10.83 -8.52 -14.77
CA LEU A 699 -11.63 -9.73 -14.86
C LEU A 699 -11.26 -10.68 -13.73
N VAL A 700 -12.21 -10.95 -12.84
CA VAL A 700 -12.10 -11.91 -11.74
C VAL A 700 -12.69 -13.23 -12.19
N PRO A 701 -11.86 -14.26 -12.42
CA PRO A 701 -12.28 -15.56 -12.92
C PRO A 701 -12.83 -16.43 -11.79
N ARG A 702 -13.41 -17.57 -12.17
CA ARG A 702 -13.61 -18.69 -11.24
C ARG A 702 -12.26 -19.30 -10.83
N PRO A 703 -12.14 -19.94 -9.66
CA PRO A 703 -10.90 -20.58 -9.24
C PRO A 703 -10.53 -21.73 -10.19
N ASP A 704 -9.26 -21.79 -10.58
CA ASP A 704 -8.66 -22.90 -11.31
C ASP A 704 -8.46 -24.12 -10.39
N TYR A 705 -8.02 -25.25 -10.94
CA TYR A 705 -7.85 -26.48 -10.16
C TYR A 705 -6.86 -26.30 -8.98
N ALA A 706 -5.74 -25.60 -9.20
CA ALA A 706 -4.75 -25.39 -8.15
C ALA A 706 -5.32 -24.50 -7.04
N SER A 707 -5.97 -23.39 -7.39
CA SER A 707 -6.65 -22.54 -6.40
C SER A 707 -7.76 -23.28 -5.66
N ARG A 708 -8.59 -24.10 -6.33
CA ARG A 708 -9.65 -24.88 -5.67
C ARG A 708 -9.09 -25.87 -4.65
N TYR A 709 -7.99 -26.53 -4.98
CA TYR A 709 -7.31 -27.45 -4.07
C TYR A 709 -6.86 -26.75 -2.79
N VAL A 710 -6.21 -25.59 -2.91
CA VAL A 710 -5.78 -24.79 -1.75
C VAL A 710 -6.99 -24.22 -0.99
N LEU A 711 -8.02 -23.75 -1.69
CA LEU A 711 -9.26 -23.24 -1.10
C LEU A 711 -9.96 -24.30 -0.24
N TRP A 712 -10.20 -25.50 -0.78
CA TRP A 712 -10.82 -26.59 -0.01
C TRP A 712 -10.01 -26.92 1.23
N LYS A 713 -8.69 -27.07 1.08
CA LYS A 713 -7.77 -27.36 2.19
C LYS A 713 -7.87 -26.29 3.29
N GLN A 714 -7.71 -25.02 2.92
CA GLN A 714 -7.65 -23.90 3.85
C GLN A 714 -9.01 -23.60 4.50
N ILE A 715 -10.11 -23.62 3.74
CA ILE A 715 -11.45 -23.31 4.25
C ILE A 715 -11.93 -24.40 5.22
N ILE A 716 -11.66 -25.68 4.92
CA ILE A 716 -11.99 -26.79 5.84
C ILE A 716 -11.24 -26.60 7.17
N LEU A 717 -9.92 -26.35 7.12
CA LEU A 717 -9.10 -26.14 8.32
C LEU A 717 -9.56 -24.93 9.13
N ARG A 718 -9.80 -23.79 8.48
CA ARG A 718 -10.28 -22.55 9.14
C ARG A 718 -11.63 -22.72 9.83
N ASN A 719 -12.48 -23.62 9.32
CA ASN A 719 -13.79 -23.91 9.88
C ASN A 719 -13.77 -25.08 10.89
N GLY A 720 -12.58 -25.48 11.38
CA GLY A 720 -12.43 -26.53 12.40
C GLY A 720 -12.52 -27.96 11.87
N GLY A 721 -12.40 -28.16 10.55
CA GLY A 721 -12.33 -29.47 9.92
C GLY A 721 -10.93 -30.09 9.97
N VAL A 722 -10.85 -31.37 10.34
CA VAL A 722 -9.61 -32.15 10.35
C VAL A 722 -9.45 -32.89 9.03
N LEU A 723 -8.35 -32.60 8.33
CA LEU A 723 -7.99 -33.29 7.10
C LEU A 723 -7.33 -34.63 7.43
N THR A 724 -7.96 -35.72 7.01
CA THR A 724 -7.44 -37.09 7.13
C THR A 724 -7.32 -37.72 5.75
N ASN A 725 -6.61 -38.84 5.65
CA ASN A 725 -6.48 -39.59 4.39
C ASN A 725 -7.84 -40.07 3.83
N ALA A 726 -8.90 -40.08 4.64
CA ALA A 726 -10.26 -40.41 4.22
C ALA A 726 -10.90 -39.34 3.30
N LEU A 727 -10.42 -38.10 3.35
CA LEU A 727 -10.92 -37.00 2.51
C LEU A 727 -9.89 -36.65 1.44
N ASN A 728 -10.14 -37.08 0.20
CA ASN A 728 -9.29 -36.72 -0.93
C ASN A 728 -9.69 -35.34 -1.50
N ILE A 729 -8.91 -34.32 -1.14
CA ILE A 729 -9.10 -32.93 -1.57
C ILE A 729 -8.89 -32.76 -3.08
N SER A 730 -7.98 -33.54 -3.68
CA SER A 730 -7.75 -33.50 -5.13
C SER A 730 -9.00 -33.94 -5.89
N CYS A 731 -9.64 -35.04 -5.48
CA CYS A 731 -10.89 -35.50 -6.07
C CYS A 731 -12.00 -34.45 -5.91
N LEU A 732 -12.15 -33.87 -4.71
CA LEU A 732 -13.13 -32.81 -4.46
C LEU A 732 -12.93 -31.63 -5.41
N SER A 733 -11.68 -31.21 -5.61
CA SER A 733 -11.31 -30.08 -6.48
C SER A 733 -11.54 -30.36 -7.98
N LYS A 734 -11.43 -31.62 -8.40
CA LYS A 734 -11.75 -32.05 -9.79
C LYS A 734 -13.26 -32.07 -10.03
N VAL A 735 -14.04 -32.60 -9.09
CA VAL A 735 -15.51 -32.70 -9.21
C VAL A 735 -16.16 -31.32 -9.16
N THR A 736 -15.60 -30.39 -8.37
CA THR A 736 -16.12 -29.02 -8.23
C THR A 736 -15.60 -28.07 -9.32
N ASP A 737 -15.44 -28.55 -10.56
CA ASP A 737 -15.09 -27.65 -11.66
C ASP A 737 -16.26 -26.69 -11.95
N GLY A 738 -15.94 -25.42 -12.17
CA GLY A 738 -16.94 -24.36 -12.30
C GLY A 738 -17.43 -23.76 -10.98
N PHE A 739 -17.07 -24.32 -9.81
CA PHE A 739 -17.50 -23.77 -8.52
C PHE A 739 -16.75 -22.49 -8.18
N THR A 740 -17.45 -21.53 -7.59
CA THR A 740 -16.88 -20.27 -7.09
C THR A 740 -16.43 -20.37 -5.64
N GLN A 741 -15.57 -19.46 -5.18
CA GLN A 741 -15.07 -19.43 -3.80
C GLN A 741 -16.23 -19.35 -2.79
N GLY A 742 -17.25 -18.52 -3.08
CA GLY A 742 -18.43 -18.39 -2.24
C GLY A 742 -19.25 -19.67 -2.12
N GLN A 743 -19.35 -20.45 -3.21
CA GLN A 743 -20.01 -21.76 -3.19
C GLN A 743 -19.21 -22.76 -2.34
N ILE A 744 -17.89 -22.82 -2.50
CA ILE A 744 -17.03 -23.68 -1.68
C ILE A 744 -17.17 -23.33 -0.19
N VAL A 745 -17.10 -22.04 0.17
CA VAL A 745 -17.29 -21.59 1.56
C VAL A 745 -18.67 -21.98 2.09
N LYS A 746 -19.72 -21.86 1.28
CA LYS A 746 -21.08 -22.25 1.67
C LYS A 746 -21.17 -23.75 1.93
N VAL A 747 -20.67 -24.59 1.01
CA VAL A 747 -20.65 -26.05 1.18
C VAL A 747 -19.91 -26.44 2.46
N VAL A 748 -18.73 -25.87 2.72
CA VAL A 748 -17.95 -26.20 3.93
C VAL A 748 -18.70 -25.79 5.19
N LYS A 749 -19.33 -24.61 5.23
CA LYS A 749 -20.12 -24.16 6.39
C LYS A 749 -21.33 -25.04 6.65
N ASP A 750 -22.01 -25.49 5.60
CA ASP A 750 -23.20 -26.33 5.72
C ASP A 750 -22.84 -27.74 6.19
N VAL A 751 -21.70 -28.29 5.75
CA VAL A 751 -21.21 -29.61 6.18
C VAL A 751 -20.61 -29.56 7.59
N LEU A 752 -19.76 -28.56 7.88
CA LEU A 752 -19.04 -28.42 9.16
C LEU A 752 -19.86 -27.67 10.20
N THR A 753 -20.99 -28.25 10.58
CA THR A 753 -21.76 -27.79 11.76
C THR A 753 -21.02 -28.06 13.06
N ASP A 754 -21.31 -27.32 14.12
CA ASP A 754 -20.73 -27.54 15.47
C ASP A 754 -20.86 -29.01 15.92
N ARG A 755 -22.00 -29.64 15.62
CA ARG A 755 -22.22 -31.06 15.87
C ARG A 755 -21.25 -31.93 15.07
N ARG A 756 -21.07 -31.65 13.79
CA ARG A 756 -20.18 -32.43 12.93
C ARG A 756 -18.72 -32.30 13.35
N ILE A 757 -18.29 -31.11 13.74
CA ILE A 757 -16.92 -30.83 14.24
C ILE A 757 -16.61 -31.70 15.47
N ARG A 758 -17.52 -31.77 16.45
CA ARG A 758 -17.35 -32.62 17.65
C ARG A 758 -17.23 -34.11 17.33
N GLN A 759 -17.88 -34.57 16.26
CA GLN A 759 -17.86 -35.99 15.85
C GLN A 759 -16.59 -36.38 15.08
N GLN A 760 -15.77 -35.43 14.63
CA GLN A 760 -14.58 -35.73 13.80
C GLN A 760 -13.55 -36.60 14.50
N ALA A 761 -13.50 -36.57 15.84
CA ALA A 761 -12.60 -37.41 16.63
C ALA A 761 -12.85 -38.92 16.44
N TYR A 762 -14.11 -39.31 16.22
CA TYR A 762 -14.50 -40.71 16.07
C TYR A 762 -14.94 -41.07 14.65
N LYS A 763 -15.42 -40.07 13.87
CA LYS A 763 -15.87 -40.23 12.49
C LYS A 763 -15.17 -39.21 11.59
N PRO A 764 -14.13 -39.62 10.83
CA PRO A 764 -13.39 -38.70 9.97
C PRO A 764 -14.30 -38.13 8.88
N LEU A 765 -13.92 -36.97 8.34
CA LEU A 765 -14.62 -36.36 7.20
C LEU A 765 -14.46 -37.24 5.96
N THR A 766 -15.55 -37.44 5.23
CA THR A 766 -15.57 -38.23 4.00
C THR A 766 -16.10 -37.40 2.85
N GLY A 767 -15.66 -37.71 1.62
CA GLY A 767 -16.08 -36.96 0.43
C GLY A 767 -17.59 -37.01 0.16
N VAL A 768 -18.26 -38.10 0.55
CA VAL A 768 -19.71 -38.31 0.33
C VAL A 768 -20.55 -37.24 1.02
N GLU A 769 -20.13 -36.78 2.19
CA GLU A 769 -20.83 -35.73 2.96
C GLU A 769 -20.89 -34.39 2.18
N PHE A 770 -19.91 -34.13 1.33
CA PHE A 770 -19.87 -32.93 0.50
C PHE A 770 -20.76 -33.07 -0.76
N ILE A 771 -20.92 -34.28 -1.29
CA ILE A 771 -21.62 -34.52 -2.58
C ILE A 771 -23.06 -34.03 -2.53
N THR A 772 -23.80 -34.35 -1.46
CA THR A 772 -25.21 -33.97 -1.31
C THR A 772 -25.40 -32.46 -1.39
N MET A 773 -24.47 -31.68 -0.84
CA MET A 773 -24.54 -30.21 -0.90
C MET A 773 -24.10 -29.69 -2.26
N MET A 774 -23.07 -30.30 -2.87
CA MET A 774 -22.58 -29.91 -4.19
C MET A 774 -23.65 -30.06 -5.28
N THR A 775 -24.47 -31.11 -5.25
CA THR A 775 -25.52 -31.34 -6.26
C THR A 775 -26.64 -30.29 -6.26
N SER A 776 -26.80 -29.56 -5.15
CA SER A 776 -27.82 -28.49 -5.06
C SER A 776 -27.37 -27.16 -5.68
N MET A 777 -26.09 -27.01 -6.00
CA MET A 777 -25.51 -25.75 -6.46
C MET A 777 -25.19 -25.77 -7.95
N ASN A 778 -25.54 -24.70 -8.66
CA ASN A 778 -25.23 -24.56 -10.08
C ASN A 778 -23.79 -24.02 -10.27
N PRO A 779 -22.91 -24.74 -10.99
CA PRO A 779 -21.58 -24.23 -11.32
C PRO A 779 -21.65 -23.09 -12.34
N VAL A 780 -20.57 -22.32 -12.46
CA VAL A 780 -20.39 -21.38 -13.58
C VAL A 780 -20.08 -22.20 -14.83
N TYR A 781 -20.98 -22.14 -15.81
CA TYR A 781 -20.85 -22.87 -17.07
C TYR A 781 -19.83 -22.21 -18.01
N LYS A 782 -19.25 -23.00 -18.92
CA LYS A 782 -18.28 -22.53 -19.92
C LYS A 782 -18.85 -21.40 -20.80
N GLU A 783 -20.13 -21.48 -21.16
CA GLU A 783 -20.82 -20.44 -21.94
C GLU A 783 -20.83 -19.08 -21.23
N GLU A 784 -21.03 -19.08 -19.91
CA GLU A 784 -21.00 -17.85 -19.10
C GLU A 784 -19.58 -17.27 -19.06
N GLU A 785 -18.57 -18.13 -18.91
CA GLU A 785 -17.15 -17.76 -18.94
C GLU A 785 -16.74 -17.14 -20.30
N GLU A 786 -17.18 -17.74 -21.40
CA GLU A 786 -16.98 -17.22 -22.76
C GLU A 786 -17.68 -15.87 -22.95
N CYS A 787 -18.87 -15.68 -22.37
CA CYS A 787 -19.56 -14.38 -22.40
C CYS A 787 -18.73 -13.29 -21.72
N PHE A 788 -18.08 -13.59 -20.59
CA PHE A 788 -17.18 -12.65 -19.91
C PHE A 788 -15.94 -12.36 -20.76
N LYS A 789 -15.32 -13.38 -21.36
CA LYS A 789 -14.15 -13.22 -22.24
C LYS A 789 -14.48 -12.35 -23.46
N ASN A 790 -15.56 -12.68 -24.17
CA ASN A 790 -16.06 -11.92 -25.32
C ASN A 790 -16.42 -10.47 -24.96
N TRP A 791 -16.89 -10.23 -23.74
CA TRP A 791 -17.14 -8.87 -23.26
C TRP A 791 -15.83 -8.14 -22.95
N TYR A 792 -14.87 -8.80 -22.31
CA TYR A 792 -13.57 -8.24 -21.95
C TYR A 792 -12.77 -7.84 -23.20
N ASP A 793 -12.81 -8.66 -24.26
CA ASP A 793 -12.18 -8.35 -25.56
C ASP A 793 -12.78 -7.11 -26.24
N LYS A 794 -14.03 -6.77 -25.92
CA LYS A 794 -14.69 -5.56 -26.45
C LYS A 794 -14.29 -4.29 -25.71
N THR A 795 -13.63 -4.37 -24.56
CA THR A 795 -13.15 -3.20 -23.81
C THR A 795 -12.10 -2.41 -24.59
N PRO A 796 -11.79 -1.13 -24.25
CA PRO A 796 -10.79 -0.36 -24.98
C PRO A 796 -9.41 -1.03 -25.04
N LEU A 797 -8.96 -1.63 -23.94
CA LEU A 797 -7.69 -2.35 -23.87
C LEU A 797 -7.77 -3.67 -24.67
N GLY A 798 -8.84 -4.45 -24.48
CA GLY A 798 -9.08 -5.69 -25.22
C GLY A 798 -9.14 -5.47 -26.74
N ARG A 799 -9.81 -4.41 -27.21
CA ARG A 799 -9.86 -4.07 -28.64
C ARG A 799 -8.49 -3.73 -29.20
N LYS A 800 -7.70 -2.93 -28.49
CA LYS A 800 -6.32 -2.61 -28.90
C LYS A 800 -5.48 -3.87 -29.04
N ARG A 801 -5.67 -4.83 -28.12
CA ARG A 801 -4.99 -6.12 -28.14
C ARG A 801 -5.41 -7.02 -29.30
N VAL A 802 -6.72 -7.16 -29.55
CA VAL A 802 -7.21 -7.94 -30.71
C VAL A 802 -6.69 -7.33 -32.01
N MET A 803 -6.69 -6.00 -32.12
CA MET A 803 -6.12 -5.31 -33.27
C MET A 803 -4.62 -5.57 -33.41
N SER A 804 -3.82 -5.51 -32.34
CA SER A 804 -2.38 -5.76 -32.41
C SER A 804 -2.04 -7.20 -32.84
N LEU A 805 -2.82 -8.19 -32.37
CA LEU A 805 -2.66 -9.60 -32.77
C LEU A 805 -3.02 -9.83 -34.25
N THR A 806 -4.11 -9.22 -34.74
CA THR A 806 -4.52 -9.36 -36.15
C THR A 806 -3.54 -8.71 -37.14
N VAL A 807 -2.93 -7.57 -36.78
CA VAL A 807 -1.93 -6.88 -37.61
C VAL A 807 -0.56 -7.57 -37.58
N GLY A 808 -0.20 -8.24 -36.47
CA GLY A 808 1.00 -9.08 -36.40
C GLY A 808 0.92 -10.30 -37.32
N GLY A 809 -0.24 -10.97 -37.35
CA GLY A 809 -0.45 -12.17 -38.16
C GLY A 809 -0.51 -11.94 -39.68
N SER A 810 -0.84 -10.72 -40.13
CA SER A 810 -0.78 -10.37 -41.57
C SER A 810 0.66 -10.09 -42.03
N ARG A 811 1.49 -9.43 -41.19
CA ARG A 811 2.92 -9.18 -41.50
C ARG A 811 3.76 -10.47 -41.54
N GLU A 812 3.45 -11.49 -40.72
CA GLU A 812 4.14 -12.79 -40.79
C GLU A 812 3.77 -13.60 -42.04
N LYS A 813 2.50 -13.59 -42.46
CA LYS A 813 2.06 -14.23 -43.71
C LYS A 813 2.62 -13.56 -44.97
N GLU A 814 2.89 -12.26 -44.93
CA GLU A 814 3.57 -11.56 -46.04
C GLU A 814 5.06 -11.90 -46.11
N LYS A 815 5.75 -12.08 -44.97
CA LYS A 815 7.15 -12.56 -44.94
C LYS A 815 7.30 -14.00 -45.45
N GLU A 816 6.34 -14.88 -45.20
CA GLU A 816 6.33 -16.23 -45.78
C GLU A 816 6.02 -16.24 -47.29
N LYS A 817 5.12 -15.37 -47.77
CA LYS A 817 4.85 -15.23 -49.21
C LYS A 817 6.02 -14.57 -49.97
N GLY A 818 6.76 -13.67 -49.32
CA GLY A 818 8.00 -13.08 -49.87
C GLY A 818 9.12 -14.10 -50.07
N LYS A 819 9.27 -15.09 -49.18
CA LYS A 819 10.27 -16.17 -49.35
C LYS A 819 9.90 -17.19 -50.45
N LYS A 820 8.62 -17.35 -50.81
CA LYS A 820 8.20 -18.25 -51.92
C LYS A 820 8.26 -17.63 -53.32
N LYS A 821 8.31 -16.29 -53.46
CA LYS A 821 8.42 -15.61 -54.77
C LYS A 821 9.86 -15.41 -55.26
N GLY A 822 10.88 -15.65 -54.43
CA GLY A 822 12.31 -15.51 -54.82
C GLY A 822 12.97 -16.73 -55.47
N LYS A 823 12.24 -17.81 -55.78
CA LYS A 823 12.83 -19.09 -56.28
C LYS A 823 12.33 -19.57 -57.66
N LYS A 824 11.60 -18.75 -58.42
CA LYS A 824 11.22 -19.04 -59.81
C LYS A 824 11.62 -17.88 -60.73
N GLY A 825 12.81 -17.95 -61.31
CA GLY A 825 13.29 -16.93 -62.25
C GLY A 825 14.79 -17.00 -62.52
N LYS A 826 15.30 -18.17 -62.95
CA LYS A 826 16.58 -18.35 -63.65
C LYS A 826 16.68 -19.79 -64.15
N LYS A 827 16.18 -20.06 -65.35
CA LYS A 827 16.67 -21.09 -66.28
C LYS A 827 15.94 -20.96 -67.63
N LYS A 828 16.73 -20.55 -68.62
CA LYS A 828 16.53 -20.48 -70.08
C LYS A 828 15.46 -19.53 -70.60
#